data_AF-A0A2S7WS85-F1
#
_entry.id   AF-A0A2S7WS85-F1
#
_cell.length_a   1.000
_cell.length_b   1.000
_cell.length_c   1.000
_cell.angle_alpha   90.00
_cell.angle_beta   90.00
_cell.angle_gamma   90.00
#
_symmetry.space_group_name_H-M   'P 1'
#
loop_
_entity.id
_entity.type
_entity.pdbx_description
1 polymer ?
#
loop_
_entity_poly.entity_id
_entity_poly.type
_entity_poly.pdbx_seq_one_letter_code
_entity_poly.pdbx_strand_id
1 'polypeptide(L)'
;MQTKNYIILYFSLISLISIGQEIKLVKDISTGSENTGFGYFKEYNNKLIFYANTTEFGAELWISDGTADGTKLLKDINPGNQGSISTHAPNFVEFQNKLFFRAYTETHGYELWVTDGTENGTKLFEDINPGENGSFPNNFIFIDNTKMYFNATTQNHGEELWRTDGTNAGTTLLFDNYEGTVNGSPGSRIVYDGKIFFNVSNPTENGVVTSGNELRKLGNFSFDLVKDINSGSGSSNPTNFYEFNGKFYFNADDGTKGTELWVSNGTENGTNLVKDIFTGSSSSPSNFKEYNGNLYFTASSTGIGREIWKTDGSENGTTLLKDVNENGSFSVFLAEGVEYKNRLYFWGSYGGSGIQLWRTDGTANGTKIVKVINTNGNSTSTAQLKIYNDKLYFVATNDGINNKLWESDGTDIGTKIVNTNDDINLKNNADGSEDLIIVNNKMYFYGFNDTYGRELYVFDAFAGKTYVPDNNFEQALIDLGKDDVLDNYVITDNINTITFLNLENKNIFDITGVEDFSSLETFNVRNNNLSTLNIAQNTNLKVLYCSNNNLNSLDISNNIELTQIDFSDNNLNTIDFKFNSKLESITTSRNNLSAIDITKQKELDWLIINENIISEINLSFNPKLRILNAKNNRLNSVSIINNTVIESINLEDNGLNGINISGSSNIKTLKLTNNNLTSLDLTSNNLLENLLAKNNILECIQVSKVDNANTIWSNNVDANVNFSTDCSEIWTLNVDPTIQTILMSITGLDANNDGNITVAEAVAFTGTLDLSNKGITLIDGLQVFSSIHTLDLSGNSISDFSPFTGLVIEAISKTSGKTKTYAARSMNLENLILKNNRFQTINLDGLSNLKILDISNNQDLITVSFKNGNNSVITTFNSSNTPNLSCILVDNKGANYLSTWNKDAANNFVESKEQCRSEVLSTEELLQKDVTIFPNPVTNFLTIESTKEFDFVEIYNTIGKRIVKTNQKTIDFSKYTSGIYMMRIVTENKLLTKKIIKN
;
A
#
# COMPACT_ATOMS: atom_id res chain seq x y z
N MET A 1 -64.24 32.39 -25.27
CA MET A 1 -64.80 32.91 -24.00
C MET A 1 -64.52 31.88 -22.91
N GLN A 2 -63.61 32.24 -22.01
CA GLN A 2 -63.29 31.52 -20.79
C GLN A 2 -64.52 31.42 -19.90
N THR A 3 -64.78 30.24 -19.34
CA THR A 3 -65.12 29.98 -17.92
C THR A 3 -65.72 28.58 -17.80
N LYS A 4 -64.91 27.62 -17.31
CA LYS A 4 -65.27 26.59 -16.33
C LYS A 4 -64.14 25.57 -16.20
N ASN A 5 -63.92 25.13 -14.97
CA ASN A 5 -62.96 24.12 -14.49
C ASN A 5 -61.60 24.65 -14.02
N TYR A 6 -61.61 25.43 -12.94
CA TYR A 6 -60.51 25.54 -11.96
C TYR A 6 -61.07 25.25 -10.56
N ILE A 7 -61.65 24.07 -10.37
CA ILE A 7 -61.99 23.49 -9.06
C ILE A 7 -61.73 22.00 -9.23
N ILE A 8 -60.98 21.38 -8.31
CA ILE A 8 -60.31 20.05 -8.37
C ILE A 8 -58.86 20.14 -8.88
N LEU A 9 -57.97 20.71 -8.05
CA LEU A 9 -56.52 20.41 -7.99
C LEU A 9 -55.84 21.11 -6.78
N TYR A 10 -56.55 21.26 -5.65
CA TYR A 10 -56.00 21.87 -4.42
C TYR A 10 -56.24 21.02 -3.16
N PHE A 11 -56.43 19.70 -3.33
CA PHE A 11 -56.49 18.74 -2.23
C PHE A 11 -55.80 17.43 -2.64
N SER A 12 -54.48 17.47 -2.85
CA SER A 12 -53.62 16.27 -2.84
C SER A 12 -52.13 16.61 -2.70
N LEU A 13 -51.80 17.72 -2.01
CA LEU A 13 -50.41 18.18 -1.87
C LEU A 13 -50.14 18.73 -0.46
N ILE A 14 -50.73 18.11 0.56
CA ILE A 14 -50.24 18.17 1.94
C ILE A 14 -50.42 16.78 2.56
N SER A 15 -49.65 15.84 2.04
CA SER A 15 -49.08 14.75 2.83
C SER A 15 -47.73 14.39 2.20
N LEU A 16 -46.90 15.41 1.96
CA LEU A 16 -45.48 15.20 2.20
C LEU A 16 -45.42 14.88 3.68
N ILE A 17 -45.33 13.59 4.00
CA ILE A 17 -44.80 13.17 5.29
C ILE A 17 -43.47 13.94 5.36
N SER A 18 -43.42 14.93 6.24
CA SER A 18 -42.16 15.47 6.67
C SER A 18 -41.44 14.32 7.35
N ILE A 19 -40.71 13.50 6.59
CA ILE A 19 -39.76 12.54 7.17
C ILE A 19 -38.61 13.33 7.85
N GLY A 20 -38.54 14.64 7.58
CA GLY A 20 -37.53 15.56 8.08
C GLY A 20 -37.71 15.91 9.55
N GLN A 21 -36.65 15.64 10.32
CA GLN A 21 -36.32 16.30 11.58
C GLN A 21 -37.36 16.12 12.70
N GLU A 22 -37.70 14.88 13.04
CA GLU A 22 -38.51 14.57 14.22
C GLU A 22 -37.66 13.99 15.36
N ILE A 23 -38.06 14.30 16.59
CA ILE A 23 -37.56 13.65 17.79
C ILE A 23 -38.10 12.22 17.82
N LYS A 24 -37.22 11.23 17.91
CA LYS A 24 -37.56 9.81 17.95
C LYS A 24 -37.17 9.19 19.28
N LEU A 25 -38.03 8.35 19.82
CA LEU A 25 -37.66 7.43 20.90
C LEU A 25 -36.59 6.48 20.35
N VAL A 26 -35.45 6.39 21.04
CA VAL A 26 -34.38 5.46 20.65
C VAL A 26 -34.81 4.04 21.01
N LYS A 27 -35.23 3.84 22.26
CA LYS A 27 -35.70 2.56 22.80
C LYS A 27 -36.51 2.81 24.07
N ASP A 28 -37.52 1.99 24.30
CA ASP A 28 -38.23 1.88 25.59
C ASP A 28 -37.39 0.99 26.53
N ILE A 29 -36.45 1.59 27.27
CA ILE A 29 -35.48 0.85 28.09
C ILE A 29 -36.17 0.27 29.34
N SER A 30 -37.05 1.02 29.99
CA SER A 30 -37.91 0.51 31.07
C SER A 30 -39.34 0.36 30.55
N THR A 31 -39.72 -0.88 30.21
CA THR A 31 -40.95 -1.16 29.47
C THR A 31 -42.20 -0.47 30.02
N GLY A 32 -42.97 0.19 29.16
CA GLY A 32 -44.23 0.82 29.53
C GLY A 32 -44.04 2.23 30.10
N SER A 33 -44.87 2.65 31.06
CA SER A 33 -44.81 4.01 31.61
C SER A 33 -43.79 4.17 32.76
N GLU A 34 -42.84 3.23 32.90
CA GLU A 34 -41.83 3.27 33.94
C GLU A 34 -40.76 4.33 33.61
N ASN A 35 -40.14 4.91 34.64
CA ASN A 35 -39.10 5.92 34.41
C ASN A 35 -37.73 5.28 34.44
N THR A 36 -37.00 5.32 33.32
CA THR A 36 -35.58 5.00 33.31
C THR A 36 -34.78 6.13 33.99
N GLY A 37 -33.92 5.76 34.94
CA GLY A 37 -33.00 6.71 35.56
C GLY A 37 -31.75 6.89 34.70
N PHE A 38 -31.67 7.97 33.93
CA PHE A 38 -30.47 8.30 33.14
C PHE A 38 -29.49 9.18 33.92
N GLY A 39 -28.23 9.09 33.53
CA GLY A 39 -27.27 10.17 33.68
C GLY A 39 -25.96 9.91 32.93
N TYR A 40 -25.14 10.96 32.88
CA TYR A 40 -23.77 11.00 32.36
C TYR A 40 -23.66 10.47 30.93
N PHE A 41 -24.03 11.33 29.99
CA PHE A 41 -23.81 11.10 28.57
C PHE A 41 -22.36 11.37 28.20
N LYS A 42 -21.74 10.45 27.46
CA LYS A 42 -20.38 10.59 26.95
C LYS A 42 -20.31 10.00 25.55
N GLU A 43 -19.70 10.75 24.62
CA GLU A 43 -19.27 10.20 23.34
C GLU A 43 -18.06 9.29 23.54
N TYR A 44 -18.12 8.08 22.99
CA TYR A 44 -17.00 7.15 22.92
C TYR A 44 -17.13 6.27 21.68
N ASN A 45 -16.10 6.26 20.83
CA ASN A 45 -16.08 5.53 19.55
C ASN A 45 -17.32 5.80 18.67
N ASN A 46 -17.70 7.07 18.51
CA ASN A 46 -18.87 7.54 17.74
C ASN A 46 -20.21 6.95 18.24
N LYS A 47 -20.27 6.50 19.49
CA LYS A 47 -21.47 5.99 20.16
C LYS A 47 -21.69 6.68 21.48
N LEU A 48 -22.95 6.75 21.89
CA LEU A 48 -23.33 7.29 23.18
C LEU A 48 -23.09 6.21 24.23
N ILE A 49 -22.24 6.48 25.20
CA ILE A 49 -22.15 5.70 26.44
C ILE A 49 -22.82 6.51 27.56
N PHE A 50 -23.61 5.80 28.36
CA PHE A 50 -24.40 6.38 29.44
C PHE A 50 -24.74 5.30 30.46
N TYR A 51 -25.28 5.67 31.62
CA TYR A 51 -25.94 4.69 32.48
C TYR A 51 -27.45 4.82 32.44
N ALA A 52 -28.10 3.68 32.59
CA ALA A 52 -29.55 3.58 32.74
C ALA A 52 -29.86 2.73 33.97
N ASN A 53 -30.69 3.28 34.85
CA ASN A 53 -31.22 2.59 36.01
C ASN A 53 -32.58 1.98 35.66
N THR A 54 -32.65 0.65 35.63
CA THR A 54 -33.88 -0.12 35.38
C THR A 54 -34.26 -0.97 36.58
N THR A 55 -35.52 -1.40 36.65
CA THR A 55 -36.01 -2.29 37.71
C THR A 55 -35.35 -3.67 37.69
N GLU A 56 -34.85 -4.11 36.53
CA GLU A 56 -34.19 -5.41 36.32
C GLU A 56 -32.70 -5.38 36.68
N PHE A 57 -31.96 -4.34 36.25
CA PHE A 57 -30.50 -4.30 36.31
C PHE A 57 -29.94 -3.23 37.27
N GLY A 58 -30.78 -2.39 37.88
CA GLY A 58 -30.27 -1.22 38.60
C GLY A 58 -29.50 -0.27 37.66
N ALA A 59 -28.68 0.62 38.22
CA ALA A 59 -27.87 1.59 37.46
C ALA A 59 -26.62 0.94 36.85
N GLU A 60 -26.68 0.62 35.56
CA GLU A 60 -25.62 -0.07 34.82
C GLU A 60 -25.18 0.68 33.55
N LEU A 61 -24.10 0.23 32.91
CA LEU A 61 -23.50 0.87 31.73
C LEU A 61 -24.21 0.44 30.43
N TRP A 62 -24.62 1.40 29.62
CA TRP A 62 -25.32 1.20 28.34
C TRP A 62 -24.58 1.90 27.19
N ILE A 63 -24.86 1.42 25.97
CA ILE A 63 -24.34 2.01 24.73
C ILE A 63 -25.46 2.17 23.69
N SER A 64 -25.40 3.23 22.88
CA SER A 64 -26.35 3.52 21.80
C SER A 64 -25.67 4.11 20.56
N ASP A 65 -26.16 3.73 19.38
CA ASP A 65 -25.86 4.36 18.08
C ASP A 65 -27.04 5.21 17.53
N GLY A 66 -28.06 5.41 18.36
CA GLY A 66 -29.28 6.14 18.00
C GLY A 66 -30.36 5.27 17.35
N THR A 67 -30.17 3.96 17.29
CA THR A 67 -31.21 2.99 16.87
C THR A 67 -31.67 2.12 18.04
N ALA A 68 -32.87 1.55 17.95
CA ALA A 68 -33.39 0.64 18.97
C ALA A 68 -32.53 -0.63 19.12
N ASP A 69 -32.01 -1.16 18.01
CA ASP A 69 -31.19 -2.38 17.98
C ASP A 69 -29.77 -2.13 18.50
N GLY A 70 -29.19 -0.98 18.17
CA GLY A 70 -27.87 -0.58 18.66
C GLY A 70 -27.86 -0.07 20.10
N THR A 71 -29.03 0.11 20.72
CA THR A 71 -29.19 0.55 22.12
C THR A 71 -29.34 -0.64 23.06
N LYS A 72 -28.32 -0.91 23.86
CA LYS A 72 -28.27 -2.09 24.72
C LYS A 72 -27.42 -1.90 25.97
N LEU A 73 -27.74 -2.70 26.99
CA LEU A 73 -26.89 -2.90 28.16
C LEU A 73 -25.52 -3.36 27.68
N LEU A 74 -24.47 -2.62 28.05
CA LEU A 74 -23.10 -2.97 27.68
C LEU A 74 -22.59 -4.10 28.56
N LYS A 75 -22.86 -4.03 29.86
CA LYS A 75 -22.59 -5.09 30.83
C LYS A 75 -23.39 -4.87 32.11
N ASP A 76 -23.94 -5.95 32.65
CA ASP A 76 -24.46 -6.01 34.03
C ASP A 76 -23.29 -6.23 35.00
N ILE A 77 -22.70 -5.15 35.51
CA ILE A 77 -21.48 -5.22 36.33
C ILE A 77 -21.81 -5.72 37.73
N ASN A 78 -22.91 -5.27 38.33
CA ASN A 78 -23.38 -5.72 39.63
C ASN A 78 -24.77 -6.36 39.51
N PRO A 79 -24.83 -7.69 39.32
CA PRO A 79 -26.07 -8.38 38.95
C PRO A 79 -27.26 -8.08 39.87
N GLY A 80 -28.39 -7.76 39.25
CA GLY A 80 -29.66 -7.48 39.92
C GLY A 80 -29.93 -5.99 40.12
N ASN A 81 -30.90 -5.64 40.97
CA ASN A 81 -31.47 -4.29 40.99
C ASN A 81 -30.65 -3.21 41.73
N GLN A 82 -29.48 -3.54 42.27
CA GLN A 82 -28.65 -2.59 43.02
C GLN A 82 -27.82 -1.69 42.10
N GLY A 83 -27.43 -2.20 40.93
CA GLY A 83 -26.56 -1.51 39.99
C GLY A 83 -25.12 -1.34 40.48
N SER A 84 -24.24 -0.97 39.56
CA SER A 84 -22.80 -0.78 39.79
C SER A 84 -22.39 0.70 39.83
N ILE A 85 -23.26 1.62 39.42
CA ILE A 85 -22.92 3.04 39.28
C ILE A 85 -23.67 3.89 40.30
N SER A 86 -22.92 4.70 41.05
CA SER A 86 -23.51 5.78 41.85
C SER A 86 -23.99 6.90 40.92
N THR A 87 -25.27 7.27 41.02
CA THR A 87 -25.93 8.30 40.20
C THR A 87 -25.34 9.70 40.36
N HIS A 88 -24.37 9.91 41.26
CA HIS A 88 -23.81 11.23 41.56
C HIS A 88 -22.38 11.47 41.03
N ALA A 89 -21.71 10.51 40.34
CA ALA A 89 -20.56 10.75 39.43
C ALA A 89 -19.80 9.46 39.03
N PRO A 90 -20.11 8.80 37.90
CA PRO A 90 -19.11 8.06 37.15
C PRO A 90 -18.25 9.05 36.35
N ASN A 91 -17.03 9.27 36.80
CA ASN A 91 -16.07 10.10 36.06
C ASN A 91 -15.60 9.32 34.82
N PHE A 92 -16.33 9.43 33.71
CA PHE A 92 -15.90 8.87 32.42
C PHE A 92 -14.69 9.61 31.89
N VAL A 93 -13.58 8.90 31.72
CA VAL A 93 -12.31 9.48 31.26
C VAL A 93 -11.76 8.61 30.15
N GLU A 94 -11.54 9.23 29.00
CA GLU A 94 -10.88 8.55 27.89
C GLU A 94 -9.36 8.64 28.05
N PHE A 95 -8.70 7.49 28.06
CA PHE A 95 -7.25 7.38 28.17
C PHE A 95 -6.77 6.21 27.32
N GLN A 96 -5.83 6.47 26.41
CA GLN A 96 -5.29 5.48 25.47
C GLN A 96 -6.36 4.68 24.71
N ASN A 97 -7.37 5.38 24.15
CA ASN A 97 -8.50 4.82 23.40
C ASN A 97 -9.35 3.79 24.19
N LYS A 98 -9.38 3.94 25.52
CA LYS A 98 -10.27 3.19 26.41
C LYS A 98 -11.00 4.16 27.31
N LEU A 99 -12.20 3.77 27.73
CA LEU A 99 -12.98 4.56 28.66
C LEU A 99 -12.82 3.99 30.08
N PHE A 100 -12.24 4.79 30.97
CA PHE A 100 -12.12 4.52 32.39
C PHE A 100 -13.28 5.13 33.16
N PHE A 101 -13.73 4.43 34.19
CA PHE A 101 -14.86 4.86 35.02
C PHE A 101 -14.82 4.17 36.39
N ARG A 102 -15.70 4.60 37.28
CA ARG A 102 -15.86 4.03 38.62
C ARG A 102 -17.09 3.12 38.65
N ALA A 103 -16.94 1.90 39.15
CA ALA A 103 -18.06 0.97 39.34
C ALA A 103 -17.92 0.13 40.62
N TYR A 104 -19.05 -0.25 41.18
CA TYR A 104 -19.23 -1.01 42.42
C TYR A 104 -19.52 -2.47 42.13
N THR A 105 -18.94 -3.36 42.94
CA THR A 105 -19.41 -4.75 43.10
C THR A 105 -19.40 -5.11 44.58
N GLU A 106 -20.22 -6.07 45.00
CA GLU A 106 -20.26 -6.51 46.40
C GLU A 106 -18.90 -6.95 46.95
N THR A 107 -18.04 -7.53 46.10
CA THR A 107 -16.74 -8.10 46.51
C THR A 107 -15.57 -7.13 46.46
N HIS A 108 -15.68 -6.02 45.72
CA HIS A 108 -14.57 -5.07 45.50
C HIS A 108 -14.89 -3.64 45.93
N GLY A 109 -16.14 -3.31 46.27
CA GLY A 109 -16.52 -1.91 46.47
C GLY A 109 -16.41 -1.08 45.19
N TYR A 110 -16.33 0.25 45.31
CA TYR A 110 -16.16 1.19 44.19
C TYR A 110 -14.69 1.29 43.75
N GLU A 111 -14.39 0.73 42.59
CA GLU A 111 -13.03 0.64 42.06
C GLU A 111 -12.88 1.24 40.67
N LEU A 112 -11.65 1.20 40.12
CA LEU A 112 -11.34 1.67 38.77
C LEU A 112 -11.66 0.58 37.74
N TRP A 113 -12.54 0.89 36.80
CA TRP A 113 -13.00 0.02 35.72
C TRP A 113 -12.65 0.59 34.36
N VAL A 114 -12.63 -0.28 33.35
CA VAL A 114 -12.31 0.08 31.96
C VAL A 114 -13.24 -0.61 30.97
N THR A 115 -13.55 0.05 29.85
CA THR A 115 -14.24 -0.55 28.70
C THR A 115 -13.61 -0.13 27.37
N ASP A 116 -13.68 -1.02 26.38
CA ASP A 116 -13.38 -0.73 24.98
C ASP A 116 -14.66 -0.50 24.14
N GLY A 117 -15.84 -0.49 24.77
CA GLY A 117 -17.15 -0.39 24.10
C GLY A 117 -17.78 -1.76 23.79
N THR A 118 -17.16 -2.85 24.23
CA THR A 118 -17.72 -4.21 24.17
C THR A 118 -17.97 -4.78 25.57
N GLU A 119 -18.90 -5.73 25.68
CA GLU A 119 -19.18 -6.44 26.93
C GLU A 119 -17.93 -7.14 27.49
N ASN A 120 -17.16 -7.82 26.62
CA ASN A 120 -15.93 -8.52 27.01
C ASN A 120 -14.81 -7.59 27.44
N GLY A 121 -14.69 -6.42 26.80
CA GLY A 121 -13.70 -5.41 27.17
C GLY A 121 -14.07 -4.60 28.41
N THR A 122 -15.32 -4.70 28.89
CA THR A 122 -15.80 -4.03 30.11
C THR A 122 -15.43 -4.85 31.35
N LYS A 123 -14.47 -4.39 32.15
CA LYS A 123 -13.94 -5.15 33.30
C LYS A 123 -13.29 -4.26 34.36
N LEU A 124 -13.13 -4.82 35.56
CA LEU A 124 -12.31 -4.23 36.62
C LEU A 124 -10.89 -4.02 36.08
N PHE A 125 -10.39 -2.80 36.17
CA PHE A 125 -9.04 -2.46 35.74
C PHE A 125 -8.05 -2.76 36.85
N GLU A 126 -8.28 -2.21 38.05
CA GLU A 126 -7.46 -2.43 39.24
C GLU A 126 -8.34 -2.38 40.50
N ASP A 127 -8.13 -3.31 41.42
CA ASP A 127 -8.68 -3.31 42.78
C ASP A 127 -7.72 -2.54 43.70
N ILE A 128 -7.84 -1.22 43.72
CA ILE A 128 -6.89 -0.33 44.40
C ILE A 128 -7.01 -0.47 45.91
N ASN A 129 -8.21 -0.75 46.43
CA ASN A 129 -8.44 -1.04 47.84
C ASN A 129 -8.97 -2.47 48.03
N PRO A 130 -8.08 -3.48 48.16
CA PRO A 130 -8.49 -4.87 48.14
C PRO A 130 -9.58 -5.23 49.15
N GLY A 131 -10.66 -5.84 48.66
CA GLY A 131 -11.80 -6.36 49.44
C GLY A 131 -13.08 -5.56 49.26
N GLU A 132 -14.04 -5.70 50.17
CA GLU A 132 -15.39 -5.12 50.00
C GLU A 132 -15.44 -3.57 50.11
N ASN A 133 -14.34 -2.95 50.55
CA ASN A 133 -14.23 -1.50 50.70
C ASN A 133 -13.67 -0.88 49.41
N GLY A 134 -14.37 0.08 48.81
CA GLY A 134 -13.88 0.74 47.59
C GLY A 134 -12.77 1.76 47.80
N SER A 135 -12.05 2.07 46.72
CA SER A 135 -11.04 3.12 46.61
C SER A 135 -11.58 4.48 46.13
N PHE A 136 -12.82 4.52 45.63
CA PHE A 136 -13.54 5.73 45.20
C PHE A 136 -12.78 6.64 44.21
N PRO A 137 -12.25 6.12 43.10
CA PRO A 137 -11.39 6.87 42.19
C PRO A 137 -12.09 8.11 41.61
N ASN A 138 -11.47 9.29 41.69
CA ASN A 138 -12.05 10.55 41.25
C ASN A 138 -11.03 11.61 40.79
N ASN A 139 -11.54 12.75 40.26
CA ASN A 139 -10.76 13.92 39.85
C ASN A 139 -9.59 13.57 38.89
N PHE A 140 -9.88 12.89 37.78
CA PHE A 140 -8.85 12.46 36.85
C PHE A 140 -8.22 13.63 36.08
N ILE A 141 -6.91 13.58 35.84
CA ILE A 141 -6.15 14.57 35.07
C ILE A 141 -4.95 13.90 34.38
N PHE A 142 -4.50 14.43 33.24
CA PHE A 142 -3.35 13.90 32.51
C PHE A 142 -2.55 15.04 31.86
N ILE A 143 -1.23 14.94 31.89
CA ILE A 143 -0.32 15.90 31.24
C ILE A 143 -0.23 15.60 29.73
N ASP A 144 -0.24 14.31 29.41
CA ASP A 144 -0.21 13.73 28.08
C ASP A 144 -1.03 12.43 28.11
N ASN A 145 -1.31 11.83 26.95
CA ASN A 145 -2.03 10.56 26.88
C ASN A 145 -1.16 9.34 27.30
N THR A 146 -0.07 9.55 28.06
CA THR A 146 0.83 8.49 28.57
C THR A 146 0.64 8.21 30.05
N LYS A 147 0.20 9.20 30.85
CA LYS A 147 -0.03 9.06 32.29
C LYS A 147 -1.30 9.75 32.75
N MET A 148 -2.11 9.03 33.49
CA MET A 148 -3.31 9.54 34.14
C MET A 148 -3.09 9.60 35.66
N TYR A 149 -3.55 10.69 36.28
CA TYR A 149 -3.48 10.95 37.72
C TYR A 149 -4.89 11.10 38.28
N PHE A 150 -5.15 10.59 39.48
CA PHE A 150 -6.49 10.59 40.09
C PHE A 150 -6.37 10.42 41.60
N ASN A 151 -7.45 10.72 42.33
CA ASN A 151 -7.51 10.48 43.77
C ASN A 151 -8.04 9.07 44.05
N ALA A 152 -7.49 8.36 45.02
CA ALA A 152 -8.05 7.10 45.52
C ALA A 152 -7.65 6.82 46.98
N THR A 153 -8.49 6.06 47.68
CA THR A 153 -8.33 5.69 49.10
C THR A 153 -7.95 4.21 49.24
N THR A 154 -7.21 3.86 50.30
CA THR A 154 -6.93 2.46 50.66
C THR A 154 -7.14 2.22 52.15
N GLN A 155 -7.08 0.98 52.63
CA GLN A 155 -7.22 0.70 54.06
C GLN A 155 -6.20 1.44 54.95
N ASN A 156 -4.98 1.68 54.44
CA ASN A 156 -3.87 2.25 55.22
C ASN A 156 -3.58 3.72 54.90
N HIS A 157 -4.23 4.29 53.87
CA HIS A 157 -4.00 5.65 53.40
C HIS A 157 -5.35 6.34 53.18
N GLY A 158 -5.46 7.63 53.52
CA GLY A 158 -6.63 8.43 53.19
C GLY A 158 -6.86 8.60 51.68
N GLU A 159 -7.67 9.57 51.26
CA GLU A 159 -7.76 9.95 49.84
C GLU A 159 -6.46 10.63 49.38
N GLU A 160 -5.65 9.91 48.60
CA GLU A 160 -4.33 10.35 48.13
C GLU A 160 -4.23 10.42 46.60
N LEU A 161 -3.15 11.00 46.09
CA LEU A 161 -2.89 11.11 44.65
C LEU A 161 -2.23 9.86 44.08
N TRP A 162 -2.88 9.24 43.10
CA TRP A 162 -2.43 8.06 42.36
C TRP A 162 -2.06 8.41 40.93
N ARG A 163 -1.28 7.52 40.30
CA ARG A 163 -0.92 7.59 38.89
C ARG A 163 -1.03 6.22 38.23
N THR A 164 -1.44 6.17 36.97
CA THR A 164 -1.37 4.99 36.09
C THR A 164 -0.80 5.33 34.72
N ASP A 165 -0.10 4.37 34.09
CA ASP A 165 0.34 4.43 32.69
C ASP A 165 -0.58 3.65 31.74
N GLY A 166 -1.71 3.13 32.25
CA GLY A 166 -2.64 2.27 31.51
C GLY A 166 -2.43 0.78 31.77
N THR A 167 -1.50 0.41 32.65
CA THR A 167 -1.27 -0.95 33.12
C THR A 167 -1.48 -1.07 34.63
N ASN A 168 -1.87 -2.27 35.10
CA ASN A 168 -1.96 -2.59 36.53
C ASN A 168 -0.62 -2.31 37.24
N ALA A 169 0.50 -2.73 36.64
CA ALA A 169 1.84 -2.54 37.22
C ALA A 169 2.27 -1.06 37.33
N GLY A 170 1.81 -0.21 36.42
CA GLY A 170 2.06 1.24 36.47
C GLY A 170 1.06 2.01 37.32
N THR A 171 0.06 1.34 37.91
CA THR A 171 -0.94 1.95 38.79
C THR A 171 -0.44 1.97 40.22
N THR A 172 0.01 3.13 40.69
CA THR A 172 0.72 3.28 41.96
C THR A 172 0.32 4.57 42.68
N LEU A 173 0.27 4.50 44.02
CA LEU A 173 0.24 5.67 44.89
C LEU A 173 1.47 6.55 44.60
N LEU A 174 1.25 7.82 44.31
CA LEU A 174 2.34 8.73 43.97
C LEU A 174 2.95 9.36 45.22
N PHE A 175 2.12 9.77 46.16
CA PHE A 175 2.53 10.43 47.40
C PHE A 175 1.44 10.29 48.46
N ASP A 176 1.83 9.96 49.70
CA ASP A 176 0.98 10.03 50.89
C ASP A 176 1.43 11.24 51.73
N ASN A 177 0.57 12.25 51.83
CA ASN A 177 0.88 13.48 52.55
C ASN A 177 0.81 13.33 54.08
N TYR A 178 0.02 12.37 54.58
CA TYR A 178 -0.27 12.24 56.00
C TYR A 178 -0.28 10.77 56.39
N GLU A 179 0.69 10.35 57.21
CA GLU A 179 0.76 8.95 57.65
C GLU A 179 -0.58 8.45 58.22
N GLY A 180 -1.02 7.30 57.71
CA GLY A 180 -2.26 6.65 58.15
C GLY A 180 -3.48 7.10 57.35
N THR A 181 -4.64 7.17 58.00
CA THR A 181 -5.94 7.32 57.31
C THR A 181 -6.38 8.78 57.11
N VAL A 182 -5.46 9.73 57.25
CA VAL A 182 -5.78 11.16 57.08
C VAL A 182 -5.75 11.49 55.59
N ASN A 183 -6.75 12.23 55.12
CA ASN A 183 -6.86 12.60 53.72
C ASN A 183 -5.84 13.69 53.33
N GLY A 184 -4.99 13.40 52.34
CA GLY A 184 -4.15 14.37 51.64
C GLY A 184 -4.93 15.23 50.63
N SER A 185 -5.99 14.68 50.03
CA SER A 185 -6.97 15.27 49.09
C SER A 185 -6.50 16.53 48.33
N PRO A 186 -5.64 16.41 47.30
CA PRO A 186 -5.46 17.51 46.36
C PRO A 186 -6.80 17.79 45.67
N GLY A 187 -7.30 19.02 45.83
CA GLY A 187 -8.63 19.42 45.39
C GLY A 187 -8.66 19.84 43.92
N SER A 188 -9.12 21.06 43.66
CA SER A 188 -9.15 21.67 42.32
C SER A 188 -7.75 21.69 41.71
N ARG A 189 -7.66 21.36 40.42
CA ARG A 189 -6.39 21.18 39.72
C ARG A 189 -6.44 21.60 38.25
N ILE A 190 -5.28 21.92 37.70
CA ILE A 190 -5.10 22.29 36.29
C ILE A 190 -3.76 21.76 35.76
N VAL A 191 -3.71 21.37 34.50
CA VAL A 191 -2.44 21.18 33.77
C VAL A 191 -2.08 22.49 33.10
N TYR A 192 -0.90 23.02 33.39
CA TYR A 192 -0.37 24.22 32.77
C TYR A 192 1.13 24.04 32.54
N ASP A 193 1.62 24.38 31.34
CA ASP A 193 3.05 24.23 30.98
C ASP A 193 3.61 22.82 31.30
N GLY A 194 2.83 21.78 30.99
CA GLY A 194 3.21 20.38 31.22
C GLY A 194 3.32 19.96 32.69
N LYS A 195 2.77 20.74 33.63
CA LYS A 195 2.81 20.48 35.08
C LYS A 195 1.41 20.53 35.67
N ILE A 196 1.19 19.76 36.73
CA ILE A 196 -0.07 19.76 37.46
C ILE A 196 0.03 20.76 38.62
N PHE A 197 -0.89 21.72 38.65
CA PHE A 197 -1.09 22.67 39.74
C PHE A 197 -2.38 22.35 40.46
N PHE A 198 -2.42 22.51 41.78
CA PHE A 198 -3.56 22.16 42.61
C PHE A 198 -3.52 22.88 43.95
N ASN A 199 -4.64 22.86 44.65
CA ASN A 199 -4.70 23.30 46.04
C ASN A 199 -4.49 22.12 46.99
N VAL A 200 -3.57 22.27 47.94
CA VAL A 200 -3.38 21.33 49.05
C VAL A 200 -2.71 22.02 50.25
N SER A 201 -3.02 21.57 51.46
CA SER A 201 -2.33 21.99 52.68
C SER A 201 -0.90 21.42 52.77
N ASN A 202 -0.01 22.09 53.50
CA ASN A 202 1.34 21.58 53.70
C ASN A 202 1.32 20.31 54.58
N PRO A 203 2.11 19.26 54.27
CA PRO A 203 2.48 18.27 55.28
C PRO A 203 3.19 18.98 56.44
N THR A 204 2.85 18.59 57.67
CA THR A 204 3.43 19.18 58.89
C THR A 204 4.95 19.02 58.92
N GLU A 205 5.69 20.11 59.04
CA GLU A 205 7.13 20.07 59.33
C GLU A 205 7.30 19.99 60.86
N ASN A 206 7.75 18.85 61.38
CA ASN A 206 7.86 18.60 62.83
C ASN A 206 6.54 18.82 63.64
N GLY A 207 5.38 18.55 63.03
CA GLY A 207 4.07 18.72 63.68
C GLY A 207 3.51 20.14 63.69
N VAL A 208 4.15 21.09 62.98
CA VAL A 208 3.68 22.48 62.86
C VAL A 208 3.24 22.77 61.41
N VAL A 209 2.04 23.30 61.24
CA VAL A 209 1.51 23.74 59.93
C VAL A 209 2.14 25.08 59.57
N THR A 210 3.01 25.11 58.55
CA THR A 210 3.73 26.32 58.12
C THR A 210 3.01 27.12 57.03
N SER A 211 2.04 26.51 56.33
CA SER A 211 1.10 27.14 55.39
C SER A 211 -0.19 26.32 55.31
N GLY A 212 -1.34 26.98 55.14
CA GLY A 212 -2.63 26.30 54.94
C GLY A 212 -2.82 25.79 53.50
N ASN A 213 -4.08 25.73 53.04
CA ASN A 213 -4.41 25.28 51.69
C ASN A 213 -4.07 26.35 50.65
N GLU A 214 -2.95 26.15 49.97
CA GLU A 214 -2.32 27.14 49.08
C GLU A 214 -2.09 26.58 47.67
N LEU A 215 -1.67 27.44 46.75
CA LEU A 215 -1.37 27.05 45.36
C LEU A 215 -0.03 26.30 45.30
N ARG A 216 -0.09 25.04 44.85
CA ARG A 216 1.09 24.17 44.72
C ARG A 216 1.19 23.55 43.33
N LYS A 217 2.38 23.03 43.03
CA LYS A 217 2.67 22.26 41.82
C LYS A 217 3.19 20.86 42.19
N LEU A 218 2.94 19.89 41.32
CA LEU A 218 3.46 18.54 41.44
C LEU A 218 4.97 18.54 41.17
N GLY A 219 5.77 18.23 42.19
CA GLY A 219 7.19 17.91 42.07
C GLY A 219 7.42 16.42 41.82
N ASN A 220 8.68 15.99 41.77
CA ASN A 220 9.01 14.57 41.58
C ASN A 220 8.66 13.71 42.81
N PHE A 221 8.79 14.27 44.01
CA PHE A 221 8.56 13.58 45.30
C PHE A 221 7.98 14.53 46.37
N SER A 222 7.35 15.64 45.96
CA SER A 222 6.84 16.70 46.87
C SER A 222 5.75 17.53 46.19
N PHE A 223 4.99 18.28 47.01
CA PHE A 223 4.09 19.34 46.54
C PHE A 223 4.73 20.70 46.79
N ASP A 224 5.32 21.26 45.74
CA ASP A 224 6.10 22.48 45.83
C ASP A 224 5.17 23.69 45.90
N LEU A 225 5.34 24.53 46.92
CA LEU A 225 4.60 25.77 47.06
C LEU A 225 4.91 26.72 45.89
N VAL A 226 3.87 27.22 45.22
CA VAL A 226 4.03 28.27 44.20
C VAL A 226 4.02 29.63 44.87
N LYS A 227 3.07 29.88 45.77
CA LYS A 227 2.97 31.11 46.58
C LYS A 227 2.13 30.87 47.83
N ASP A 228 2.57 31.41 48.96
CA ASP A 228 1.76 31.54 50.18
C ASP A 228 0.88 32.79 50.05
N ILE A 229 -0.34 32.62 49.51
CA ILE A 229 -1.23 33.74 49.21
C ILE A 229 -1.86 34.29 50.50
N ASN A 230 -2.27 33.41 51.42
CA ASN A 230 -2.75 33.78 52.76
C ASN A 230 -1.68 33.48 53.81
N SER A 231 -0.82 34.47 54.06
CA SER A 231 0.43 34.27 54.79
C SER A 231 0.30 33.54 56.14
N GLY A 232 1.23 32.62 56.40
CA GLY A 232 1.29 31.88 57.66
C GLY A 232 0.32 30.69 57.66
N SER A 233 -0.32 30.37 58.79
CA SER A 233 -1.24 29.21 58.87
C SER A 233 -2.61 29.44 58.23
N GLY A 234 -2.81 30.59 57.54
CA GLY A 234 -4.02 30.89 56.77
C GLY A 234 -4.15 30.00 55.55
N SER A 235 -5.34 29.95 54.95
CA SER A 235 -5.60 29.19 53.72
C SER A 235 -6.20 30.12 52.67
N SER A 236 -5.64 30.11 51.46
CA SER A 236 -6.17 30.87 50.32
C SER A 236 -7.21 30.11 49.48
N ASN A 237 -7.28 28.79 49.63
CA ASN A 237 -8.20 27.88 48.95
C ASN A 237 -8.34 28.11 47.42
N PRO A 238 -7.24 27.98 46.63
CA PRO A 238 -7.30 28.13 45.18
C PRO A 238 -8.32 27.21 44.51
N THR A 239 -9.27 27.78 43.75
CA THR A 239 -10.34 27.02 43.07
C THR A 239 -10.69 27.64 41.71
N ASN A 240 -11.50 26.96 40.90
CA ASN A 240 -11.97 27.44 39.58
C ASN A 240 -10.83 27.83 38.63
N PHE A 241 -9.84 26.94 38.46
CA PHE A 241 -8.72 27.17 37.56
C PHE A 241 -9.16 27.26 36.08
N TYR A 242 -8.61 28.22 35.34
CA TYR A 242 -8.84 28.40 33.90
C TYR A 242 -7.60 28.92 33.20
N GLU A 243 -7.16 28.29 32.11
CA GLU A 243 -6.03 28.78 31.30
C GLU A 243 -6.50 29.84 30.30
N PHE A 244 -5.81 30.98 30.24
CA PHE A 244 -6.09 32.05 29.28
C PHE A 244 -4.82 32.87 29.00
N ASN A 245 -4.52 33.12 27.72
CA ASN A 245 -3.38 33.95 27.27
C ASN A 245 -2.02 33.57 27.91
N GLY A 246 -1.73 32.26 28.00
CA GLY A 246 -0.45 31.76 28.51
C GLY A 246 -0.24 32.00 30.01
N LYS A 247 -1.34 32.05 30.78
CA LYS A 247 -1.39 32.08 32.25
C LYS A 247 -2.62 31.28 32.69
N PHE A 248 -2.72 30.97 33.98
CA PHE A 248 -3.95 30.45 34.54
C PHE A 248 -4.53 31.38 35.60
N TYR A 249 -5.86 31.45 35.61
CA TYR A 249 -6.68 32.27 36.49
C TYR A 249 -7.40 31.37 37.48
N PHE A 250 -7.62 31.86 38.69
CA PHE A 250 -8.25 31.09 39.76
C PHE A 250 -8.79 32.03 40.84
N ASN A 251 -9.63 31.48 41.71
CA ASN A 251 -10.15 32.16 42.88
C ASN A 251 -9.22 31.93 44.07
N ALA A 252 -8.87 32.96 44.82
CA ALA A 252 -8.15 32.79 46.08
C ALA A 252 -8.43 33.96 47.06
N ASP A 253 -8.26 33.68 48.36
CA ASP A 253 -8.38 34.65 49.44
C ASP A 253 -7.00 34.96 50.05
N ASP A 254 -6.60 36.23 50.07
CA ASP A 254 -5.35 36.67 50.72
C ASP A 254 -5.47 36.91 52.23
N GLY A 255 -6.64 36.59 52.81
CA GLY A 255 -6.98 36.81 54.21
C GLY A 255 -7.44 38.24 54.52
N THR A 256 -7.43 39.15 53.54
CA THR A 256 -7.78 40.57 53.73
C THR A 256 -8.86 41.08 52.79
N LYS A 257 -8.93 40.55 51.55
CA LYS A 257 -9.85 40.99 50.50
C LYS A 257 -10.91 39.97 50.12
N GLY A 258 -10.99 38.85 50.85
CA GLY A 258 -11.91 37.76 50.50
C GLY A 258 -11.50 37.05 49.21
N THR A 259 -12.40 36.20 48.71
CA THR A 259 -12.16 35.39 47.50
C THR A 259 -12.34 36.23 46.24
N GLU A 260 -11.22 36.51 45.58
CA GLU A 260 -11.13 37.38 44.39
C GLU A 260 -10.45 36.68 43.21
N LEU A 261 -10.33 37.36 42.07
CA LEU A 261 -9.70 36.83 40.86
C LEU A 261 -8.17 36.97 40.92
N TRP A 262 -7.46 35.85 40.81
CA TRP A 262 -5.99 35.78 40.76
C TRP A 262 -5.51 35.24 39.41
N VAL A 263 -4.26 35.57 39.08
CA VAL A 263 -3.56 35.07 37.89
C VAL A 263 -2.19 34.54 38.27
N SER A 264 -1.74 33.46 37.62
CA SER A 264 -0.40 32.91 37.78
C SER A 264 0.18 32.42 36.45
N ASN A 265 1.50 32.47 36.34
CA ASN A 265 2.27 31.80 35.29
C ASN A 265 3.01 30.54 35.83
N GLY A 266 2.60 30.04 37.00
CA GLY A 266 3.23 28.91 37.69
C GLY A 266 4.45 29.27 38.54
N THR A 267 4.76 30.56 38.70
CA THR A 267 5.85 31.07 39.57
C THR A 267 5.31 31.99 40.66
N GLU A 268 6.04 32.10 41.77
CA GLU A 268 5.68 33.01 42.88
C GLU A 268 5.51 34.46 42.41
N ASN A 269 6.50 35.00 41.68
CA ASN A 269 6.51 36.37 41.17
C ASN A 269 5.38 36.64 40.16
N GLY A 270 5.01 35.63 39.36
CA GLY A 270 3.92 35.75 38.41
C GLY A 270 2.54 35.51 38.99
N THR A 271 2.42 35.18 40.29
CA THR A 271 1.14 34.92 40.97
C THR A 271 0.64 36.17 41.68
N ASN A 272 -0.39 36.83 41.15
CA ASN A 272 -0.86 38.13 41.63
C ASN A 272 -2.39 38.25 41.58
N LEU A 273 -2.95 39.08 42.46
CA LEU A 273 -4.34 39.51 42.40
C LEU A 273 -4.55 40.30 41.10
N VAL A 274 -5.59 39.97 40.34
CA VAL A 274 -5.94 40.70 39.11
C VAL A 274 -6.64 42.00 39.47
N LYS A 275 -7.66 41.93 40.34
CA LYS A 275 -8.44 43.06 40.83
C LYS A 275 -9.22 42.67 42.09
N ASP A 276 -9.31 43.60 43.04
CA ASP A 276 -10.29 43.53 44.15
C ASP A 276 -11.65 44.01 43.61
N ILE A 277 -12.50 43.06 43.18
CA ILE A 277 -13.78 43.37 42.53
C ILE A 277 -14.83 43.74 43.58
N PHE A 278 -14.82 43.10 44.75
CA PHE A 278 -15.73 43.41 45.84
C PHE A 278 -14.97 43.83 47.11
N THR A 279 -14.66 45.13 47.18
CA THR A 279 -13.99 45.71 48.35
C THR A 279 -14.69 45.37 49.67
N GLY A 280 -13.98 44.65 50.55
CA GLY A 280 -14.43 44.27 51.90
C GLY A 280 -15.32 43.03 51.97
N SER A 281 -15.50 42.30 50.86
CA SER A 281 -16.21 41.02 50.80
C SER A 281 -15.59 40.11 49.73
N SER A 282 -16.24 39.01 49.35
CA SER A 282 -15.76 38.14 48.27
C SER A 282 -16.58 38.38 47.00
N SER A 283 -15.91 38.66 45.87
CA SER A 283 -16.57 38.70 44.56
C SER A 283 -16.91 37.30 44.02
N SER A 284 -16.19 36.27 44.49
CA SER A 284 -16.35 34.85 44.11
C SER A 284 -16.52 34.64 42.60
N PRO A 285 -15.52 35.01 41.78
CA PRO A 285 -15.58 34.86 40.33
C PRO A 285 -15.85 33.41 39.93
N SER A 286 -16.68 33.17 38.93
CA SER A 286 -16.76 31.83 38.32
C SER A 286 -17.37 31.88 36.92
N ASN A 287 -17.53 30.71 36.30
CA ASN A 287 -18.06 30.57 34.94
C ASN A 287 -17.18 31.25 33.88
N PHE A 288 -15.89 30.93 33.92
CA PHE A 288 -14.88 31.47 33.03
C PHE A 288 -15.10 31.01 31.58
N LYS A 289 -15.08 31.96 30.64
CA LYS A 289 -15.20 31.70 29.20
C LYS A 289 -14.38 32.68 28.40
N GLU A 290 -13.44 32.17 27.59
CA GLU A 290 -12.75 32.99 26.60
C GLU A 290 -13.69 33.35 25.43
N TYR A 291 -13.64 34.62 25.00
CA TYR A 291 -14.30 35.10 23.79
C TYR A 291 -13.61 36.37 23.28
N ASN A 292 -13.33 36.46 21.98
CA ASN A 292 -12.76 37.65 21.33
C ASN A 292 -11.58 38.28 22.10
N GLY A 293 -10.62 37.44 22.51
CA GLY A 293 -9.38 37.86 23.19
C GLY A 293 -9.54 38.34 24.64
N ASN A 294 -10.68 38.11 25.28
CA ASN A 294 -10.92 38.44 26.69
C ASN A 294 -11.48 37.23 27.43
N LEU A 295 -11.23 37.16 28.74
CA LEU A 295 -11.82 36.19 29.64
C LEU A 295 -13.08 36.78 30.28
N TYR A 296 -14.24 36.19 30.01
CA TYR A 296 -15.53 36.55 30.59
C TYR A 296 -15.81 35.66 31.80
N PHE A 297 -16.46 36.24 32.81
CA PHE A 297 -16.82 35.53 34.03
C PHE A 297 -17.96 36.26 34.74
N THR A 298 -18.49 35.62 35.77
CA THR A 298 -19.49 36.22 36.66
C THR A 298 -18.90 36.50 38.02
N ALA A 299 -19.12 37.69 38.56
CA ALA A 299 -18.62 38.10 39.86
C ALA A 299 -19.57 39.07 40.55
N SER A 300 -19.65 38.97 41.88
CA SER A 300 -20.40 39.88 42.73
C SER A 300 -19.63 41.18 42.93
N SER A 301 -20.33 42.31 42.97
CA SER A 301 -19.72 43.59 43.36
C SER A 301 -20.72 44.51 44.07
N THR A 302 -20.18 45.55 44.71
CA THR A 302 -20.95 46.45 45.56
C THR A 302 -22.08 47.16 44.81
N GLY A 303 -23.32 46.98 45.25
CA GLY A 303 -24.49 47.72 44.78
C GLY A 303 -25.16 47.18 43.50
N ILE A 304 -24.57 46.20 42.81
CA ILE A 304 -25.11 45.65 41.55
C ILE A 304 -25.28 44.12 41.54
N GLY A 305 -24.80 43.40 42.57
CA GLY A 305 -24.96 41.94 42.63
C GLY A 305 -24.00 41.18 41.70
N ARG A 306 -24.37 39.96 41.29
CA ARG A 306 -23.52 39.03 40.53
C ARG A 306 -23.78 39.11 39.03
N GLU A 307 -22.93 39.88 38.36
CA GLU A 307 -23.09 40.28 36.97
C GLU A 307 -21.99 39.72 36.07
N ILE A 308 -22.07 40.01 34.76
CA ILE A 308 -21.06 39.61 33.77
C ILE A 308 -19.90 40.62 33.69
N TRP A 309 -18.69 40.10 33.86
CA TRP A 309 -17.43 40.83 33.81
C TRP A 309 -16.55 40.30 32.68
N LYS A 310 -15.56 41.09 32.28
CA LYS A 310 -14.49 40.67 31.38
C LYS A 310 -13.12 41.13 31.91
N THR A 311 -12.08 40.41 31.55
CA THR A 311 -10.68 40.78 31.82
C THR A 311 -9.77 40.42 30.64
N ASP A 312 -8.74 41.23 30.43
CA ASP A 312 -7.59 40.92 29.56
C ASP A 312 -6.38 40.37 30.36
N GLY A 313 -6.56 40.19 31.68
CA GLY A 313 -5.50 39.81 32.61
C GLY A 313 -4.87 40.97 33.38
N SER A 314 -5.30 42.22 33.11
CA SER A 314 -4.88 43.40 33.85
C SER A 314 -5.99 43.95 34.75
N GLU A 315 -5.62 44.70 35.79
CA GLU A 315 -6.57 45.37 36.67
C GLU A 315 -7.48 46.36 35.92
N ASN A 316 -6.91 47.12 34.96
CA ASN A 316 -7.65 48.11 34.16
C ASN A 316 -8.59 47.46 33.13
N GLY A 317 -8.18 46.35 32.52
CA GLY A 317 -9.02 45.59 31.60
C GLY A 317 -10.12 44.78 32.29
N THR A 318 -10.02 44.61 33.62
CA THR A 318 -11.03 43.92 34.44
C THR A 318 -12.21 44.84 34.74
N THR A 319 -13.29 44.70 33.96
CA THR A 319 -14.43 45.62 33.97
C THR A 319 -15.77 44.90 33.91
N LEU A 320 -16.80 45.50 34.51
CA LEU A 320 -18.19 45.08 34.33
C LEU A 320 -18.57 45.28 32.86
N LEU A 321 -19.06 44.22 32.22
CA LEU A 321 -19.51 44.29 30.83
C LEU A 321 -20.88 44.98 30.74
N LYS A 322 -21.83 44.52 31.56
CA LYS A 322 -23.19 45.06 31.65
C LYS A 322 -23.85 44.55 32.93
N ASP A 323 -24.57 45.43 33.61
CA ASP A 323 -25.61 45.02 34.56
C ASP A 323 -26.82 44.53 33.73
N VAL A 324 -27.01 43.21 33.68
CA VAL A 324 -28.06 42.62 32.85
C VAL A 324 -29.42 42.56 33.58
N ASN A 325 -29.48 42.93 34.86
CA ASN A 325 -30.68 42.86 35.69
C ASN A 325 -30.91 44.15 36.51
N GLU A 326 -31.37 45.21 35.84
CA GLU A 326 -31.57 46.55 36.42
C GLU A 326 -32.55 46.63 37.62
N ASN A 327 -33.30 45.56 37.97
CA ASN A 327 -34.40 45.60 38.95
C ASN A 327 -34.47 44.42 39.95
N GLY A 328 -33.46 43.54 40.09
CA GLY A 328 -33.56 42.38 41.00
C GLY A 328 -32.25 41.72 41.44
N SER A 329 -32.32 40.89 42.50
CA SER A 329 -31.15 40.31 43.21
C SER A 329 -30.75 38.88 42.77
N PHE A 330 -30.83 38.51 41.49
CA PHE A 330 -30.50 37.15 41.02
C PHE A 330 -29.66 37.10 39.72
N SER A 331 -28.78 36.10 39.69
CA SER A 331 -27.50 35.96 38.96
C SER A 331 -27.53 35.73 37.44
N VAL A 332 -26.39 36.03 36.80
CA VAL A 332 -25.97 35.52 35.47
C VAL A 332 -25.39 34.10 35.57
N PHE A 333 -25.67 33.25 34.57
CA PHE A 333 -25.16 31.89 34.44
C PHE A 333 -24.35 31.75 33.15
N LEU A 334 -23.05 32.08 33.24
CA LEU A 334 -22.09 31.98 32.13
C LEU A 334 -21.49 30.57 31.96
N ALA A 335 -21.83 29.62 32.83
CA ALA A 335 -21.15 28.30 32.92
C ALA A 335 -21.17 27.54 31.59
N GLU A 336 -22.15 27.83 30.73
CA GLU A 336 -22.43 27.18 29.45
C GLU A 336 -22.30 28.16 28.26
N GLY A 337 -21.43 29.16 28.36
CA GLY A 337 -21.25 30.16 27.30
C GLY A 337 -20.77 29.55 25.98
N VAL A 338 -21.51 29.79 24.89
CA VAL A 338 -21.21 29.25 23.55
C VAL A 338 -20.98 30.38 22.55
N GLU A 339 -19.86 30.31 21.83
CA GLU A 339 -19.61 31.21 20.71
C GLU A 339 -20.32 30.70 19.46
N TYR A 340 -21.25 31.48 18.92
CA TYR A 340 -22.00 31.15 17.71
C TYR A 340 -22.13 32.38 16.81
N LYS A 341 -21.82 32.27 15.52
CA LYS A 341 -21.88 33.38 14.54
C LYS A 341 -21.23 34.68 15.09
N ASN A 342 -20.01 34.54 15.63
CA ASN A 342 -19.17 35.61 16.17
C ASN A 342 -19.82 36.41 17.31
N ARG A 343 -20.58 35.74 18.18
CA ARG A 343 -21.17 36.27 19.41
C ARG A 343 -21.15 35.22 20.49
N LEU A 344 -20.98 35.64 21.74
CA LEU A 344 -21.09 34.77 22.90
C LEU A 344 -22.54 34.71 23.38
N TYR A 345 -23.13 33.52 23.42
CA TYR A 345 -24.47 33.23 23.94
C TYR A 345 -24.39 32.63 25.32
N PHE A 346 -25.28 33.04 26.21
CA PHE A 346 -25.28 32.61 27.61
C PHE A 346 -26.65 32.83 28.25
N TRP A 347 -26.83 32.30 29.46
CA TRP A 347 -28.07 32.43 30.22
C TRP A 347 -27.99 33.56 31.25
N GLY A 348 -29.02 34.39 31.28
CA GLY A 348 -29.08 35.53 32.21
C GLY A 348 -30.52 35.81 32.66
N SER A 349 -30.67 36.22 33.91
CA SER A 349 -31.96 36.59 34.49
C SER A 349 -32.54 37.85 33.82
N TYR A 350 -33.87 37.90 33.65
CA TYR A 350 -34.58 39.08 33.15
C TYR A 350 -35.83 39.37 34.01
N GLY A 351 -35.91 40.57 34.58
CA GLY A 351 -36.85 40.98 35.64
C GLY A 351 -38.25 40.36 35.59
N GLY A 352 -38.60 39.57 36.61
CA GLY A 352 -39.91 38.92 36.75
C GLY A 352 -40.20 37.76 35.78
N SER A 353 -39.39 37.56 34.74
CA SER A 353 -39.59 36.57 33.67
C SER A 353 -38.60 35.40 33.71
N GLY A 354 -37.75 35.28 34.74
CA GLY A 354 -36.81 34.16 34.92
C GLY A 354 -35.57 34.24 34.01
N ILE A 355 -34.90 33.10 33.81
CA ILE A 355 -33.68 32.96 32.99
C ILE A 355 -34.03 33.02 31.50
N GLN A 356 -33.28 33.80 30.72
CA GLN A 356 -33.45 34.02 29.27
C GLN A 356 -32.15 33.82 28.50
N LEU A 357 -32.25 33.56 27.20
CA LEU A 357 -31.09 33.46 26.31
C LEU A 357 -30.59 34.85 25.93
N TRP A 358 -29.35 35.16 26.30
CA TRP A 358 -28.63 36.39 25.97
C TRP A 358 -27.54 36.15 24.94
N ARG A 359 -27.13 37.22 24.27
CA ARG A 359 -25.94 37.27 23.43
C ARG A 359 -25.12 38.52 23.71
N THR A 360 -23.81 38.47 23.48
CA THR A 360 -22.91 39.63 23.52
C THR A 360 -21.89 39.61 22.38
N ASP A 361 -21.50 40.79 21.90
CA ASP A 361 -20.36 41.00 21.02
C ASP A 361 -19.10 41.47 21.77
N GLY A 362 -19.16 41.52 23.11
CA GLY A 362 -18.10 42.01 24.00
C GLY A 362 -18.24 43.49 24.40
N THR A 363 -19.32 44.14 23.97
CA THR A 363 -19.70 45.50 24.37
C THR A 363 -20.99 45.52 25.20
N ALA A 364 -21.15 46.52 26.07
CA ALA A 364 -22.39 46.72 26.82
C ALA A 364 -23.61 46.87 25.91
N ASN A 365 -23.46 47.58 24.78
CA ASN A 365 -24.55 47.80 23.82
C ASN A 365 -24.95 46.53 23.06
N GLY A 366 -23.98 45.68 22.70
CA GLY A 366 -24.24 44.41 22.03
C GLY A 366 -24.74 43.29 22.95
N THR A 367 -24.67 43.49 24.26
CA THR A 367 -25.17 42.55 25.27
C THR A 367 -26.70 42.68 25.41
N LYS A 368 -27.45 41.76 24.79
CA LYS A 368 -28.92 41.81 24.68
C LYS A 368 -29.55 40.41 24.74
N ILE A 369 -30.83 40.36 25.11
CA ILE A 369 -31.67 39.16 25.01
C ILE A 369 -31.88 38.81 23.53
N VAL A 370 -31.83 37.52 23.21
CA VAL A 370 -32.14 36.98 21.88
C VAL A 370 -33.64 36.92 21.67
N LYS A 371 -34.34 36.28 22.61
CA LYS A 371 -35.79 36.13 22.66
C LYS A 371 -36.25 35.96 24.10
N VAL A 372 -37.41 36.54 24.44
CA VAL A 372 -38.09 36.25 25.70
C VAL A 372 -38.91 34.99 25.48
N ILE A 373 -38.47 33.87 26.08
CA ILE A 373 -39.08 32.55 25.92
C ILE A 373 -40.09 32.28 27.03
N ASN A 374 -39.76 32.68 28.27
CA ASN A 374 -40.59 32.47 29.45
C ASN A 374 -41.34 33.74 29.87
N THR A 375 -42.67 33.73 29.95
CA THR A 375 -43.47 34.90 30.41
C THR A 375 -44.04 34.77 31.82
N ASN A 376 -44.04 33.57 32.42
CA ASN A 376 -44.78 33.27 33.67
C ASN A 376 -43.90 33.16 34.94
N GLY A 377 -42.64 33.59 34.90
CA GLY A 377 -41.79 33.82 36.08
C GLY A 377 -41.24 32.58 36.83
N ASN A 378 -41.71 31.36 36.54
CA ASN A 378 -41.29 30.12 37.22
C ASN A 378 -40.22 29.31 36.46
N SER A 379 -39.12 29.91 36.03
CA SER A 379 -38.04 29.12 35.40
C SER A 379 -36.97 28.72 36.42
N THR A 380 -36.68 27.42 36.51
CA THR A 380 -35.67 26.83 37.40
C THR A 380 -34.53 26.11 36.67
N SER A 381 -34.41 26.17 35.34
CA SER A 381 -33.40 25.33 34.66
C SER A 381 -32.36 26.09 33.83
N THR A 382 -31.10 25.79 34.09
CA THR A 382 -29.92 26.17 33.29
C THR A 382 -29.69 25.17 32.16
N ALA A 383 -30.40 25.32 31.04
CA ALA A 383 -30.26 24.38 29.93
C ALA A 383 -28.91 24.53 29.21
N GLN A 384 -28.34 23.43 28.74
CA GLN A 384 -27.11 23.48 27.95
C GLN A 384 -27.36 24.12 26.59
N LEU A 385 -26.37 24.88 26.12
CA LEU A 385 -26.34 25.43 24.76
C LEU A 385 -25.46 24.51 23.90
N LYS A 386 -26.00 23.98 22.80
CA LYS A 386 -25.24 23.16 21.84
C LYS A 386 -25.36 23.73 20.45
N ILE A 387 -24.25 23.80 19.72
CA ILE A 387 -24.28 24.09 18.29
C ILE A 387 -24.43 22.77 17.55
N TYR A 388 -25.43 22.67 16.70
CA TYR A 388 -25.70 21.51 15.87
C TYR A 388 -26.27 22.01 14.54
N ASN A 389 -25.85 21.47 13.40
CA ASN A 389 -26.33 21.85 12.07
C ASN A 389 -26.46 23.39 11.84
N ASP A 390 -25.38 24.14 12.13
CA ASP A 390 -25.32 25.62 12.08
C ASP A 390 -26.45 26.36 12.82
N LYS A 391 -27.02 25.75 13.87
CA LYS A 391 -27.99 26.40 14.76
C LYS A 391 -27.62 26.15 16.21
N LEU A 392 -28.11 27.04 17.07
CA LEU A 392 -28.01 26.92 18.51
C LEU A 392 -29.23 26.17 19.04
N TYR A 393 -29.01 25.05 19.74
CA TYR A 393 -30.04 24.23 20.36
C TYR A 393 -29.95 24.29 21.88
N PHE A 394 -31.12 24.27 22.52
CA PHE A 394 -31.25 24.27 23.98
C PHE A 394 -32.64 23.79 24.42
N VAL A 395 -32.75 23.39 25.68
CA VAL A 395 -34.04 23.07 26.31
C VAL A 395 -34.60 24.32 27.00
N ALA A 396 -35.86 24.66 26.79
CA ALA A 396 -36.50 25.73 27.55
C ALA A 396 -38.01 25.48 27.72
N THR A 397 -38.56 25.97 28.83
CA THR A 397 -40.00 25.93 29.11
C THR A 397 -40.74 26.92 28.22
N ASN A 398 -41.91 26.56 27.68
CA ASN A 398 -42.70 27.46 26.82
C ASN A 398 -44.00 27.95 27.49
N ASP A 399 -44.65 27.10 28.29
CA ASP A 399 -45.98 27.32 28.90
C ASP A 399 -45.93 27.36 30.45
N GLY A 400 -44.75 27.28 31.03
CA GLY A 400 -44.52 27.18 32.48
C GLY A 400 -44.68 25.76 33.06
N ILE A 401 -44.89 24.74 32.22
CA ILE A 401 -45.10 23.35 32.65
C ILE A 401 -44.18 22.37 31.89
N ASN A 402 -44.03 22.56 30.58
CA ASN A 402 -43.34 21.64 29.69
C ASN A 402 -42.08 22.25 29.10
N ASN A 403 -40.98 21.53 29.23
CA ASN A 403 -39.71 21.83 28.60
C ASN A 403 -39.68 21.23 27.18
N LYS A 404 -39.22 22.03 26.22
CA LYS A 404 -39.13 21.66 24.81
C LYS A 404 -37.73 21.92 24.26
N LEU A 405 -37.38 21.25 23.18
CA LEU A 405 -36.16 21.53 22.42
C LEU A 405 -36.39 22.74 21.53
N TRP A 406 -35.54 23.75 21.65
CA TRP A 406 -35.55 24.96 20.84
C TRP A 406 -34.34 24.97 19.90
N GLU A 407 -34.53 25.58 18.73
CA GLU A 407 -33.46 25.97 17.82
C GLU A 407 -33.42 27.50 17.68
N SER A 408 -32.24 28.06 17.44
CA SER A 408 -32.02 29.49 17.23
C SER A 408 -30.93 29.74 16.19
N ASP A 409 -31.18 30.66 15.27
CA ASP A 409 -30.18 31.24 14.37
C ASP A 409 -29.50 32.48 14.98
N GLY A 410 -29.75 32.75 16.26
CA GLY A 410 -29.28 33.92 16.98
C GLY A 410 -30.20 35.14 16.89
N THR A 411 -31.33 35.06 16.20
CA THR A 411 -32.36 36.10 16.10
C THR A 411 -33.64 35.72 16.82
N ASP A 412 -34.49 36.69 17.17
CA ASP A 412 -35.80 36.43 17.79
C ASP A 412 -36.71 35.59 16.88
N ILE A 413 -36.75 35.90 15.57
CA ILE A 413 -37.59 35.21 14.59
C ILE A 413 -37.13 33.77 14.39
N GLY A 414 -35.82 33.54 14.26
CA GLY A 414 -35.26 32.20 14.08
C GLY A 414 -35.17 31.38 15.36
N THR A 415 -35.51 31.96 16.52
CA THR A 415 -35.58 31.23 17.79
C THR A 415 -36.98 30.63 17.98
N LYS A 416 -37.11 29.32 17.84
CA LYS A 416 -38.40 28.60 17.86
C LYS A 416 -38.25 27.17 18.39
N ILE A 417 -39.36 26.55 18.76
CA ILE A 417 -39.41 25.13 19.14
C ILE A 417 -39.12 24.27 17.90
N VAL A 418 -38.28 23.25 18.06
CA VAL A 418 -38.09 22.19 17.05
C VAL A 418 -39.39 21.41 17.00
N ASN A 419 -40.03 21.26 15.83
CA ASN A 419 -41.35 20.62 15.69
C ASN A 419 -41.36 19.23 16.38
N THR A 420 -41.84 19.19 17.62
CA THR A 420 -41.96 17.97 18.42
C THR A 420 -43.36 17.42 18.25
N ASN A 421 -43.53 16.10 18.33
CA ASN A 421 -44.79 15.54 18.80
C ASN A 421 -45.07 16.19 20.17
N ASP A 422 -46.22 16.86 20.32
CA ASP A 422 -46.53 17.74 21.46
C ASP A 422 -46.47 17.03 22.83
N ASP A 423 -46.42 15.69 22.85
CA ASP A 423 -46.49 14.85 24.04
C ASP A 423 -45.15 14.61 24.77
N ILE A 424 -44.00 15.05 24.23
CA ILE A 424 -42.69 14.87 24.89
C ILE A 424 -42.34 16.08 25.77
N ASN A 425 -42.14 15.85 27.07
CA ASN A 425 -41.66 16.85 28.03
C ASN A 425 -40.19 16.56 28.40
N LEU A 426 -39.27 17.42 27.97
CA LEU A 426 -37.83 17.26 28.22
C LEU A 426 -37.48 17.68 29.64
N LYS A 427 -37.49 16.76 30.60
CA LYS A 427 -37.06 17.13 31.96
C LYS A 427 -35.57 17.45 31.97
N ASN A 428 -35.23 18.62 32.52
CA ASN A 428 -33.87 18.90 32.99
C ASN A 428 -33.79 18.33 34.41
N ASN A 429 -32.78 17.53 34.71
CA ASN A 429 -32.55 17.13 36.09
C ASN A 429 -32.16 18.36 36.93
N ALA A 430 -32.54 18.37 38.20
CA ALA A 430 -32.10 19.39 39.15
C ALA A 430 -30.64 19.18 39.63
N ASP A 431 -29.95 18.16 39.12
CA ASP A 431 -28.64 17.68 39.60
C ASP A 431 -27.44 18.13 38.75
N GLY A 432 -27.65 18.75 37.58
CA GLY A 432 -26.59 19.32 36.74
C GLY A 432 -25.86 18.35 35.80
N SER A 433 -26.43 17.19 35.47
CA SER A 433 -25.86 16.28 34.44
C SER A 433 -25.96 16.84 33.01
N GLU A 434 -25.09 16.39 32.09
CA GLU A 434 -25.22 16.71 30.65
C GLU A 434 -26.51 16.11 30.06
N ASP A 435 -27.46 16.98 29.70
CA ASP A 435 -28.81 16.61 29.26
C ASP A 435 -28.97 16.64 27.72
N LEU A 436 -28.04 17.30 27.02
CA LEU A 436 -27.96 17.34 25.56
C LEU A 436 -26.53 16.98 25.13
N ILE A 437 -26.37 15.94 24.32
CA ILE A 437 -25.07 15.58 23.73
C ILE A 437 -25.22 15.34 22.23
N ILE A 438 -24.19 15.64 21.46
CA ILE A 438 -24.14 15.33 20.02
C ILE A 438 -23.14 14.19 19.87
N VAL A 439 -23.59 13.08 19.29
CA VAL A 439 -22.76 11.90 19.03
C VAL A 439 -23.02 11.45 17.60
N ASN A 440 -21.96 11.27 16.81
CA ASN A 440 -22.08 10.84 15.40
C ASN A 440 -23.15 11.64 14.63
N ASN A 441 -23.10 12.97 14.76
CA ASN A 441 -24.01 13.92 14.12
C ASN A 441 -25.51 13.73 14.47
N LYS A 442 -25.83 13.13 15.62
CA LYS A 442 -27.17 13.03 16.17
C LYS A 442 -27.20 13.60 17.58
N MET A 443 -28.27 14.29 17.93
CA MET A 443 -28.45 14.88 19.26
C MET A 443 -29.25 13.93 20.15
N TYR A 444 -28.71 13.59 21.32
CA TYR A 444 -29.33 12.72 22.30
C TYR A 444 -29.72 13.51 23.54
N PHE A 445 -30.87 13.15 24.10
CA PHE A 445 -31.44 13.70 25.33
C PHE A 445 -32.43 12.69 25.90
N TYR A 446 -32.78 12.83 27.18
CA TYR A 446 -33.90 12.07 27.74
C TYR A 446 -35.14 12.95 27.87
N GLY A 447 -36.31 12.32 27.80
CA GLY A 447 -37.60 13.01 27.83
C GLY A 447 -38.67 12.16 28.50
N PHE A 448 -39.70 12.80 29.03
CA PHE A 448 -40.87 12.12 29.59
C PHE A 448 -42.04 12.17 28.61
N ASN A 449 -42.73 11.04 28.43
CA ASN A 449 -44.02 10.94 27.76
C ASN A 449 -44.92 10.00 28.58
N ASP A 450 -46.23 10.27 28.64
CA ASP A 450 -47.19 9.45 29.39
C ASP A 450 -47.22 7.96 28.97
N THR A 451 -46.82 7.66 27.72
CA THR A 451 -46.81 6.29 27.16
C THR A 451 -45.59 5.48 27.60
N TYR A 452 -44.41 6.10 27.57
CA TYR A 452 -43.11 5.44 27.73
C TYR A 452 -42.38 5.84 29.02
N GLY A 453 -42.97 6.72 29.84
CA GLY A 453 -42.26 7.30 30.98
C GLY A 453 -41.06 8.13 30.52
N ARG A 454 -39.97 8.09 31.32
CA ARG A 454 -38.72 8.80 31.05
C ARG A 454 -37.77 7.90 30.27
N GLU A 455 -37.46 8.27 29.03
CA GLU A 455 -36.68 7.45 28.10
C GLU A 455 -35.66 8.26 27.29
N LEU A 456 -34.77 7.56 26.56
CA LEU A 456 -33.75 8.13 25.68
C LEU A 456 -34.34 8.47 24.30
N TYR A 457 -34.15 9.70 23.86
CA TYR A 457 -34.58 10.22 22.58
C TYR A 457 -33.40 10.71 21.75
N VAL A 458 -33.60 10.70 20.44
CA VAL A 458 -32.63 11.20 19.45
C VAL A 458 -33.31 12.18 18.51
N PHE A 459 -32.62 13.27 18.20
CA PHE A 459 -32.95 14.21 17.16
C PHE A 459 -31.85 14.21 16.11
N ASP A 460 -32.25 13.92 14.87
CA ASP A 460 -31.35 13.91 13.73
C ASP A 460 -31.78 15.03 12.76
N ALA A 461 -31.02 16.13 12.77
CA ALA A 461 -31.28 17.26 11.89
C ALA A 461 -31.01 16.94 10.41
N PHE A 462 -30.34 15.82 10.13
CA PHE A 462 -29.98 15.37 8.79
C PHE A 462 -30.79 14.14 8.35
N ALA A 463 -31.82 13.75 9.11
CA ALA A 463 -32.69 12.64 8.75
C ALA A 463 -33.23 12.82 7.31
N GLY A 464 -32.97 11.83 6.45
CA GLY A 464 -33.34 11.84 5.03
C GLY A 464 -32.35 12.56 4.10
N LYS A 465 -31.19 12.97 4.61
CA LYS A 465 -30.05 13.47 3.84
C LYS A 465 -28.85 12.52 3.96
N THR A 466 -28.06 12.47 2.91
CA THR A 466 -26.80 11.72 2.79
C THR A 466 -25.66 12.71 2.83
N TYR A 467 -24.67 12.46 3.69
CA TYR A 467 -23.47 13.29 3.80
C TYR A 467 -22.51 13.01 2.63
N VAL A 468 -22.11 14.06 1.92
CA VAL A 468 -21.26 14.02 0.72
C VAL A 468 -20.17 15.10 0.86
N PRO A 469 -19.07 14.81 1.58
CA PRO A 469 -18.07 15.82 1.95
C PRO A 469 -17.14 16.27 0.82
N ASP A 470 -17.04 15.50 -0.27
CA ASP A 470 -16.22 15.87 -1.41
C ASP A 470 -17.01 16.79 -2.33
N ASN A 471 -16.63 18.08 -2.37
CA ASN A 471 -17.29 19.07 -3.20
C ASN A 471 -17.36 18.68 -4.69
N ASN A 472 -16.42 17.89 -5.23
CA ASN A 472 -16.48 17.45 -6.62
C ASN A 472 -17.47 16.30 -6.80
N PHE A 473 -17.62 15.43 -5.80
CA PHE A 473 -18.68 14.41 -5.78
C PHE A 473 -20.05 15.07 -5.66
N GLU A 474 -20.24 15.97 -4.69
CA GLU A 474 -21.49 16.73 -4.52
C GLU A 474 -21.80 17.56 -5.77
N GLN A 475 -20.82 18.26 -6.35
CA GLN A 475 -21.00 18.97 -7.61
C GLN A 475 -21.42 18.05 -8.75
N ALA A 476 -20.92 16.81 -8.81
CA ALA A 476 -21.38 15.85 -9.81
C ALA A 476 -22.84 15.44 -9.58
N LEU A 477 -23.33 15.40 -8.34
CA LEU A 477 -24.74 15.18 -8.03
C LEU A 477 -25.62 16.38 -8.40
N ILE A 478 -25.13 17.61 -8.19
CA ILE A 478 -25.77 18.84 -8.67
C ILE A 478 -25.88 18.81 -10.20
N ASP A 479 -24.80 18.47 -10.90
CA ASP A 479 -24.76 18.37 -12.37
C ASP A 479 -25.77 17.32 -12.90
N LEU A 480 -26.02 16.25 -12.12
CA LEU A 480 -27.02 15.21 -12.41
C LEU A 480 -28.45 15.61 -12.03
N GLY A 481 -28.65 16.80 -11.45
CA GLY A 481 -29.95 17.29 -10.96
C GLY A 481 -30.46 16.50 -9.75
N LYS A 482 -29.56 15.92 -8.96
CA LYS A 482 -29.86 15.18 -7.73
C LYS A 482 -29.74 16.03 -6.47
N ASP A 483 -29.05 17.16 -6.61
CA ASP A 483 -28.80 18.12 -5.57
C ASP A 483 -28.92 19.55 -6.13
N ASP A 484 -29.03 20.55 -5.26
CA ASP A 484 -29.27 21.95 -5.65
C ASP A 484 -28.23 22.95 -5.12
N VAL A 485 -27.46 22.60 -4.09
CA VAL A 485 -26.45 23.46 -3.48
C VAL A 485 -25.27 22.64 -2.98
N LEU A 486 -24.08 23.24 -2.93
CA LEU A 486 -22.94 22.65 -2.22
C LEU A 486 -23.07 22.93 -0.72
N ASP A 487 -23.67 22.00 0.02
CA ASP A 487 -23.83 22.09 1.48
C ASP A 487 -23.26 20.86 2.24
N ASN A 488 -22.56 19.97 1.52
CA ASN A 488 -22.10 18.62 1.90
C ASN A 488 -23.23 17.61 2.10
N TYR A 489 -24.45 17.86 1.61
CA TYR A 489 -25.58 16.96 1.81
C TYR A 489 -26.55 16.91 0.64
N VAL A 490 -26.75 15.70 0.11
CA VAL A 490 -27.82 15.43 -0.85
C VAL A 490 -29.04 14.83 -0.16
N ILE A 491 -30.26 15.11 -0.63
CA ILE A 491 -31.46 14.41 -0.15
C ILE A 491 -31.37 12.92 -0.55
N THR A 492 -31.42 12.02 0.42
CA THR A 492 -31.23 10.57 0.20
C THR A 492 -32.23 9.99 -0.79
N ASP A 493 -33.48 10.44 -0.74
CA ASP A 493 -34.54 10.01 -1.68
C ASP A 493 -34.26 10.41 -3.14
N ASN A 494 -33.40 11.40 -3.39
CA ASN A 494 -33.02 11.76 -4.77
C ASN A 494 -32.00 10.77 -5.37
N ILE A 495 -31.24 10.07 -4.52
CA ILE A 495 -30.13 9.19 -4.93
C ILE A 495 -30.40 7.70 -4.73
N ASN A 496 -31.26 7.30 -3.79
CA ASN A 496 -31.44 5.90 -3.39
C ASN A 496 -32.01 4.99 -4.50
N THR A 497 -32.70 5.56 -5.51
CA THR A 497 -33.23 4.82 -6.67
C THR A 497 -32.28 4.80 -7.88
N ILE A 498 -31.08 5.41 -7.79
CA ILE A 498 -30.15 5.48 -8.92
C ILE A 498 -29.49 4.11 -9.12
N THR A 499 -29.63 3.55 -10.32
CA THR A 499 -29.03 2.26 -10.70
C THR A 499 -27.72 2.40 -11.47
N PHE A 500 -27.44 3.57 -12.04
CA PHE A 500 -26.22 3.86 -12.79
C PHE A 500 -25.65 5.21 -12.33
N LEU A 501 -24.43 5.19 -11.81
CA LEU A 501 -23.70 6.38 -11.39
C LEU A 501 -22.36 6.46 -12.14
N ASN A 502 -22.15 7.57 -12.85
CA ASN A 502 -20.90 7.83 -13.57
C ASN A 502 -20.25 9.12 -13.06
N LEU A 503 -19.11 8.94 -12.41
CA LEU A 503 -18.26 9.96 -11.81
C LEU A 503 -16.84 9.94 -12.39
N GLU A 504 -16.69 9.45 -13.62
CA GLU A 504 -15.39 9.40 -14.28
C GLU A 504 -14.79 10.79 -14.49
N ASN A 505 -13.49 10.94 -14.19
CA ASN A 505 -12.72 12.16 -14.45
C ASN A 505 -13.32 13.41 -13.80
N LYS A 506 -13.70 13.28 -12.53
CA LYS A 506 -14.30 14.35 -11.73
C LYS A 506 -13.36 14.94 -10.68
N ASN A 507 -12.12 14.43 -10.60
CA ASN A 507 -11.12 14.85 -9.60
C ASN A 507 -11.61 14.62 -8.15
N ILE A 508 -12.30 13.51 -7.92
CA ILE A 508 -12.85 13.12 -6.62
C ILE A 508 -11.76 12.43 -5.77
N PHE A 509 -11.72 12.75 -4.48
CA PHE A 509 -10.81 12.19 -3.49
C PHE A 509 -11.52 11.32 -2.45
N ASP A 510 -12.78 11.65 -2.14
CA ASP A 510 -13.61 10.93 -1.17
C ASP A 510 -14.99 10.64 -1.77
N ILE A 511 -15.46 9.41 -1.58
CA ILE A 511 -16.75 8.94 -2.08
C ILE A 511 -17.76 8.64 -0.96
N THR A 512 -17.49 9.10 0.25
CA THR A 512 -18.43 9.08 1.37
C THR A 512 -19.80 9.60 0.93
N GLY A 513 -20.84 8.83 1.26
CA GLY A 513 -22.22 9.02 0.80
C GLY A 513 -22.65 8.04 -0.30
N VAL A 514 -21.72 7.35 -0.98
CA VAL A 514 -22.07 6.33 -1.99
C VAL A 514 -22.83 5.14 -1.39
N GLU A 515 -22.65 4.87 -0.10
CA GLU A 515 -23.34 3.82 0.65
C GLU A 515 -24.87 3.93 0.60
N ASP A 516 -25.40 5.15 0.43
CA ASP A 516 -26.84 5.41 0.38
C ASP A 516 -27.46 5.26 -1.02
N PHE A 517 -26.64 4.98 -2.04
CA PHE A 517 -27.10 4.57 -3.37
C PHE A 517 -27.53 3.09 -3.35
N SER A 518 -28.61 2.81 -2.62
CA SER A 518 -29.06 1.44 -2.30
C SER A 518 -29.49 0.63 -3.52
N SER A 519 -29.90 1.28 -4.62
CA SER A 519 -30.27 0.62 -5.88
C SER A 519 -29.11 0.53 -6.90
N LEU A 520 -27.89 0.92 -6.55
CA LEU A 520 -26.79 1.05 -7.51
C LEU A 520 -26.36 -0.30 -8.10
N GLU A 521 -26.45 -0.43 -9.42
CA GLU A 521 -26.06 -1.63 -10.16
C GLU A 521 -24.78 -1.43 -10.99
N THR A 522 -24.51 -0.21 -11.46
CA THR A 522 -23.31 0.13 -12.22
C THR A 522 -22.68 1.39 -11.66
N PHE A 523 -21.41 1.28 -11.27
CA PHE A 523 -20.64 2.40 -10.74
C PHE A 523 -19.36 2.61 -11.54
N ASN A 524 -19.24 3.78 -12.18
CA ASN A 524 -18.02 4.22 -12.87
C ASN A 524 -17.40 5.39 -12.11
N VAL A 525 -16.22 5.17 -11.53
CA VAL A 525 -15.43 6.16 -10.79
C VAL A 525 -13.98 6.21 -11.29
N ARG A 526 -13.77 5.85 -12.57
CA ARG A 526 -12.44 5.86 -13.19
C ARG A 526 -11.81 7.25 -13.26
N ASN A 527 -10.49 7.31 -13.34
CA ASN A 527 -9.74 8.56 -13.52
C ASN A 527 -10.03 9.59 -12.41
N ASN A 528 -9.91 9.16 -11.15
CA ASN A 528 -10.04 10.03 -9.98
C ASN A 528 -8.81 9.85 -9.08
N ASN A 529 -8.86 10.38 -7.85
CA ASN A 529 -7.73 10.36 -6.92
C ASN A 529 -8.03 9.54 -5.66
N LEU A 530 -8.96 8.59 -5.72
CA LEU A 530 -9.41 7.82 -4.56
C LEU A 530 -8.26 6.99 -3.96
N SER A 531 -8.00 7.16 -2.66
CA SER A 531 -7.11 6.27 -1.89
C SER A 531 -7.85 5.08 -1.27
N THR A 532 -9.15 5.21 -1.09
CA THR A 532 -10.05 4.21 -0.53
C THR A 532 -11.35 4.19 -1.34
N LEU A 533 -12.01 3.04 -1.38
CA LEU A 533 -13.31 2.86 -2.02
C LEU A 533 -14.16 1.94 -1.16
N ASN A 534 -15.09 2.51 -0.40
CA ASN A 534 -16.03 1.75 0.41
C ASN A 534 -17.35 1.57 -0.36
N ILE A 535 -17.65 0.34 -0.75
CA ILE A 535 -18.87 -0.03 -1.48
C ILE A 535 -19.61 -1.19 -0.80
N ALA A 536 -19.34 -1.40 0.49
CA ALA A 536 -19.84 -2.55 1.25
C ALA A 536 -21.38 -2.58 1.36
N GLN A 537 -22.05 -1.42 1.26
CA GLN A 537 -23.52 -1.30 1.32
C GLN A 537 -24.18 -1.36 -0.07
N ASN A 538 -23.42 -1.19 -1.16
CA ASN A 538 -23.94 -1.26 -2.53
C ASN A 538 -24.06 -2.72 -3.00
N THR A 539 -24.85 -3.53 -2.28
CA THR A 539 -24.96 -4.99 -2.48
C THR A 539 -25.57 -5.40 -3.82
N ASN A 540 -26.28 -4.48 -4.50
CA ASN A 540 -26.86 -4.68 -5.83
C ASN A 540 -25.87 -4.46 -6.98
N LEU A 541 -24.62 -4.09 -6.70
CA LEU A 541 -23.63 -3.71 -7.71
C LEU A 541 -23.26 -4.92 -8.60
N LYS A 542 -23.44 -4.74 -9.92
CA LYS A 542 -23.12 -5.72 -10.98
C LYS A 542 -21.87 -5.33 -11.75
N VAL A 543 -21.63 -4.04 -11.94
CA VAL A 543 -20.52 -3.51 -12.72
C VAL A 543 -19.79 -2.43 -11.95
N LEU A 544 -18.48 -2.61 -11.77
CA LEU A 544 -17.60 -1.64 -11.12
C LEU A 544 -16.43 -1.26 -12.02
N TYR A 545 -16.31 0.04 -12.31
CA TYR A 545 -15.14 0.61 -12.98
C TYR A 545 -14.46 1.60 -12.04
N CYS A 546 -13.33 1.21 -11.45
CA CYS A 546 -12.54 2.04 -10.52
C CYS A 546 -11.06 2.17 -10.95
N SER A 547 -10.77 1.93 -12.22
CA SER A 547 -9.42 2.08 -12.78
C SER A 547 -8.90 3.51 -12.77
N ASN A 548 -7.57 3.65 -12.72
CA ASN A 548 -6.83 4.92 -12.64
C ASN A 548 -7.25 5.74 -11.41
N ASN A 549 -6.90 5.21 -10.24
CA ASN A 549 -7.04 5.79 -8.92
C ASN A 549 -5.77 5.48 -8.09
N ASN A 550 -5.81 5.75 -6.78
CA ASN A 550 -4.69 5.52 -5.85
C ASN A 550 -4.99 4.40 -4.84
N LEU A 551 -5.83 3.41 -5.19
CA LEU A 551 -6.29 2.37 -4.28
C LEU A 551 -5.13 1.43 -3.91
N ASN A 552 -4.98 1.12 -2.63
CA ASN A 552 -4.00 0.12 -2.13
C ASN A 552 -4.67 -1.22 -1.75
N SER A 553 -5.98 -1.17 -1.48
CA SER A 553 -6.84 -2.31 -1.19
C SER A 553 -8.23 -2.06 -1.77
N LEU A 554 -8.96 -3.13 -1.99
CA LEU A 554 -10.35 -3.09 -2.43
C LEU A 554 -11.08 -4.29 -1.82
N ASP A 555 -12.15 -4.03 -1.08
CA ASP A 555 -13.03 -5.06 -0.55
C ASP A 555 -14.31 -5.12 -1.38
N ILE A 556 -14.59 -6.29 -1.94
CA ILE A 556 -15.78 -6.58 -2.76
C ILE A 556 -16.58 -7.76 -2.20
N SER A 557 -16.33 -8.16 -0.95
CA SER A 557 -16.92 -9.36 -0.34
C SER A 557 -18.45 -9.30 -0.25
N ASN A 558 -19.02 -8.11 -0.08
CA ASN A 558 -20.47 -7.88 -0.03
C ASN A 558 -21.12 -7.69 -1.41
N ASN A 559 -20.35 -7.45 -2.47
CA ASN A 559 -20.87 -7.19 -3.83
C ASN A 559 -20.98 -8.50 -4.63
N ILE A 560 -21.78 -9.45 -4.11
CA ILE A 560 -21.91 -10.82 -4.63
C ILE A 560 -22.53 -10.91 -6.03
N GLU A 561 -23.20 -9.84 -6.47
CA GLU A 561 -23.85 -9.71 -7.77
C GLU A 561 -22.92 -9.21 -8.89
N LEU A 562 -21.64 -8.89 -8.58
CA LEU A 562 -20.68 -8.43 -9.56
C LEU A 562 -20.49 -9.44 -10.71
N THR A 563 -20.75 -8.97 -11.93
CA THR A 563 -20.45 -9.66 -13.19
C THR A 563 -19.22 -9.08 -13.86
N GLN A 564 -18.91 -7.80 -13.61
CA GLN A 564 -17.77 -7.12 -14.21
C GLN A 564 -17.06 -6.16 -13.26
N ILE A 565 -15.72 -6.24 -13.28
CA ILE A 565 -14.85 -5.36 -12.53
C ILE A 565 -13.63 -4.93 -13.34
N ASP A 566 -13.31 -3.63 -13.29
CA ASP A 566 -12.04 -3.06 -13.74
C ASP A 566 -11.45 -2.16 -12.65
N PHE A 567 -10.30 -2.57 -12.13
CA PHE A 567 -9.52 -1.83 -11.13
C PHE A 567 -8.07 -1.63 -11.59
N SER A 568 -7.86 -1.59 -12.91
CA SER A 568 -6.55 -1.33 -13.52
C SER A 568 -5.95 0.02 -13.06
N ASP A 569 -4.64 0.21 -13.16
CA ASP A 569 -3.98 1.47 -12.78
C ASP A 569 -4.27 1.87 -11.32
N ASN A 570 -3.91 0.98 -10.41
CA ASN A 570 -3.97 1.19 -8.97
C ASN A 570 -2.72 0.55 -8.31
N ASN A 571 -2.69 0.49 -6.98
CA ASN A 571 -1.55 0.01 -6.20
C ASN A 571 -1.87 -1.29 -5.42
N LEU A 572 -2.81 -2.12 -5.89
CA LEU A 572 -3.22 -3.33 -5.18
C LEU A 572 -2.13 -4.40 -5.24
N ASN A 573 -1.89 -5.05 -4.10
CA ASN A 573 -0.99 -6.20 -3.98
C ASN A 573 -1.75 -7.54 -3.92
N THR A 574 -3.01 -7.51 -3.49
CA THR A 574 -3.89 -8.68 -3.36
C THR A 574 -5.33 -8.28 -3.67
N ILE A 575 -6.16 -9.27 -4.00
CA ILE A 575 -7.60 -9.14 -4.17
C ILE A 575 -8.25 -10.49 -3.83
N ASP A 576 -9.41 -10.47 -3.18
CA ASP A 576 -10.18 -11.68 -2.86
C ASP A 576 -11.48 -11.73 -3.67
N PHE A 577 -11.64 -12.76 -4.51
CA PHE A 577 -12.83 -12.98 -5.32
C PHE A 577 -13.74 -14.09 -4.77
N LYS A 578 -13.51 -14.59 -3.56
CA LYS A 578 -14.18 -15.78 -3.01
C LYS A 578 -15.71 -15.73 -3.07
N PHE A 579 -16.31 -14.55 -2.92
CA PHE A 579 -17.76 -14.37 -2.89
C PHE A 579 -18.37 -13.91 -4.24
N ASN A 580 -17.54 -13.50 -5.20
CA ASN A 580 -17.97 -12.91 -6.48
C ASN A 580 -18.01 -13.97 -7.60
N SER A 581 -18.77 -15.05 -7.38
CA SER A 581 -18.82 -16.20 -8.31
C SER A 581 -19.49 -15.94 -9.66
N LYS A 582 -20.20 -14.80 -9.78
CA LYS A 582 -20.89 -14.35 -11.01
C LYS A 582 -20.00 -13.54 -11.95
N LEU A 583 -18.74 -13.26 -11.59
CA LEU A 583 -17.82 -12.51 -12.44
C LEU A 583 -17.61 -13.23 -13.79
N GLU A 584 -18.01 -12.55 -14.85
CA GLU A 584 -17.76 -12.89 -16.26
C GLU A 584 -16.48 -12.19 -16.76
N SER A 585 -16.03 -11.17 -16.02
CA SER A 585 -15.16 -10.12 -16.51
C SER A 585 -14.22 -9.58 -15.44
N ILE A 586 -12.91 -9.78 -15.59
CA ILE A 586 -11.91 -9.20 -14.67
C ILE A 586 -10.81 -8.47 -15.45
N THR A 587 -10.65 -7.17 -15.16
CA THR A 587 -9.52 -6.35 -15.63
C THR A 587 -8.77 -5.73 -14.45
N THR A 588 -7.46 -5.96 -14.38
CA THR A 588 -6.59 -5.53 -13.26
C THR A 588 -5.20 -5.11 -13.74
N SER A 589 -5.10 -4.52 -14.92
CA SER A 589 -3.79 -4.19 -15.49
C SER A 589 -3.04 -3.15 -14.64
N ARG A 590 -1.71 -3.16 -14.63
CA ARG A 590 -0.88 -2.15 -13.93
C ARG A 590 -1.25 -2.00 -12.45
N ASN A 591 -1.09 -3.11 -11.74
CA ASN A 591 -1.14 -3.21 -10.28
C ASN A 591 0.11 -3.99 -9.81
N ASN A 592 0.17 -4.37 -8.54
CA ASN A 592 1.29 -5.11 -7.95
C ASN A 592 0.88 -6.53 -7.52
N LEU A 593 -0.10 -7.14 -8.20
CA LEU A 593 -0.58 -8.47 -7.83
C LEU A 593 0.50 -9.54 -8.06
N SER A 594 0.78 -10.35 -7.04
CA SER A 594 1.71 -11.50 -7.11
C SER A 594 1.02 -12.83 -7.37
N ALA A 595 -0.28 -12.92 -7.10
CA ALA A 595 -1.11 -14.07 -7.35
C ALA A 595 -2.56 -13.62 -7.60
N ILE A 596 -3.35 -14.49 -8.24
CA ILE A 596 -4.77 -14.26 -8.46
C ILE A 596 -5.51 -15.60 -8.36
N ASP A 597 -6.39 -15.74 -7.36
CA ASP A 597 -7.26 -16.92 -7.22
C ASP A 597 -8.60 -16.66 -7.90
N ILE A 598 -8.83 -17.36 -9.01
CA ILE A 598 -10.05 -17.31 -9.81
C ILE A 598 -10.78 -18.65 -9.85
N THR A 599 -10.49 -19.55 -8.90
CA THR A 599 -11.04 -20.92 -8.88
C THR A 599 -12.55 -20.97 -8.65
N LYS A 600 -13.16 -19.86 -8.19
CA LYS A 600 -14.61 -19.73 -7.97
C LYS A 600 -15.35 -19.09 -9.15
N GLN A 601 -14.63 -18.43 -10.07
CA GLN A 601 -15.19 -17.66 -11.18
C GLN A 601 -15.47 -18.55 -12.40
N LYS A 602 -16.44 -19.45 -12.28
CA LYS A 602 -16.79 -20.42 -13.34
C LYS A 602 -17.42 -19.77 -14.57
N GLU A 603 -17.97 -18.58 -14.39
CA GLU A 603 -18.61 -17.78 -15.44
C GLU A 603 -17.61 -16.89 -16.21
N LEU A 604 -16.33 -16.88 -15.80
CA LEU A 604 -15.31 -16.00 -16.37
C LEU A 604 -15.13 -16.22 -17.87
N ASP A 605 -15.37 -15.16 -18.63
CA ASP A 605 -15.32 -15.09 -20.09
C ASP A 605 -14.05 -14.35 -20.56
N TRP A 606 -13.68 -13.26 -19.88
CA TRP A 606 -12.43 -12.53 -20.16
C TRP A 606 -11.64 -12.18 -18.90
N LEU A 607 -10.32 -12.34 -19.03
CA LEU A 607 -9.34 -12.05 -17.99
C LEU A 607 -8.19 -11.22 -18.56
N ILE A 608 -8.02 -10.01 -18.02
CA ILE A 608 -6.93 -9.09 -18.36
C ILE A 608 -6.15 -8.73 -17.09
N ILE A 609 -4.92 -9.24 -16.98
CA ILE A 609 -4.05 -9.14 -15.80
C ILE A 609 -2.67 -8.56 -16.15
N ASN A 610 -2.58 -7.73 -17.18
CA ASN A 610 -1.30 -7.25 -17.71
C ASN A 610 -0.49 -6.44 -16.70
N GLU A 611 0.83 -6.41 -16.86
CA GLU A 611 1.70 -5.50 -16.11
C GLU A 611 1.51 -5.65 -14.59
N ASN A 612 1.59 -6.89 -14.10
CA ASN A 612 1.59 -7.27 -12.68
C ASN A 612 2.87 -8.09 -12.40
N ILE A 613 2.95 -8.72 -11.22
CA ILE A 613 4.07 -9.59 -10.83
C ILE A 613 3.63 -11.04 -10.60
N ILE A 614 2.58 -11.49 -11.30
CA ILE A 614 1.97 -12.82 -11.15
C ILE A 614 2.92 -13.89 -11.68
N SER A 615 3.26 -14.88 -10.84
CA SER A 615 4.16 -15.98 -11.21
C SER A 615 3.45 -17.27 -11.63
N GLU A 616 2.21 -17.46 -11.20
CA GLU A 616 1.41 -18.64 -11.51
C GLU A 616 -0.07 -18.29 -11.64
N ILE A 617 -0.80 -19.08 -12.44
CA ILE A 617 -2.24 -18.93 -12.61
C ILE A 617 -2.90 -20.29 -12.87
N ASN A 618 -4.00 -20.57 -12.17
CA ASN A 618 -4.77 -21.79 -12.34
C ASN A 618 -6.08 -21.52 -13.10
N LEU A 619 -6.09 -21.84 -14.39
CA LEU A 619 -7.24 -21.64 -15.30
C LEU A 619 -8.17 -22.85 -15.42
N SER A 620 -7.87 -23.96 -14.71
CA SER A 620 -8.58 -25.23 -14.88
C SER A 620 -10.04 -25.22 -14.45
N PHE A 621 -10.46 -24.17 -13.73
CA PHE A 621 -11.81 -23.97 -13.21
C PHE A 621 -12.64 -22.95 -14.00
N ASN A 622 -12.10 -22.41 -15.10
CA ASN A 622 -12.72 -21.33 -15.89
C ASN A 622 -13.04 -21.80 -17.32
N PRO A 623 -13.94 -22.79 -17.52
CA PRO A 623 -14.16 -23.42 -18.82
C PRO A 623 -14.80 -22.51 -19.87
N LYS A 624 -15.33 -21.35 -19.47
CA LYS A 624 -15.96 -20.36 -20.35
C LYS A 624 -15.00 -19.28 -20.87
N LEU A 625 -13.73 -19.29 -20.43
CA LEU A 625 -12.77 -18.25 -20.74
C LEU A 625 -12.46 -18.19 -22.25
N ARG A 626 -12.86 -17.09 -22.91
CA ARG A 626 -12.57 -16.82 -24.33
C ARG A 626 -11.34 -15.95 -24.54
N ILE A 627 -11.04 -15.03 -23.60
CA ILE A 627 -9.94 -14.07 -23.74
C ILE A 627 -9.03 -14.11 -22.51
N LEU A 628 -7.74 -14.36 -22.75
CA LEU A 628 -6.69 -14.25 -21.74
C LEU A 628 -5.63 -13.23 -22.19
N ASN A 629 -5.40 -12.20 -21.38
CA ASN A 629 -4.33 -11.25 -21.58
C ASN A 629 -3.53 -11.11 -20.27
N ALA A 630 -2.35 -11.72 -20.23
CA ALA A 630 -1.44 -11.71 -19.09
C ALA A 630 -0.03 -11.24 -19.50
N LYS A 631 0.02 -10.25 -20.39
CA LYS A 631 1.27 -9.65 -20.86
C LYS A 631 2.05 -9.03 -19.70
N ASN A 632 3.38 -9.09 -19.75
CA ASN A 632 4.27 -8.43 -18.80
C ASN A 632 3.98 -8.87 -17.35
N ASN A 633 4.20 -10.15 -17.09
CA ASN A 633 4.08 -10.79 -15.78
C ASN A 633 5.33 -11.64 -15.53
N ARG A 634 5.28 -12.54 -14.54
CA ARG A 634 6.38 -13.46 -14.17
C ARG A 634 5.99 -14.93 -14.39
N LEU A 635 5.06 -15.19 -15.31
CA LEU A 635 4.56 -16.55 -15.56
C LEU A 635 5.66 -17.42 -16.17
N ASN A 636 5.94 -18.56 -15.55
CA ASN A 636 6.92 -19.55 -16.06
C ASN A 636 6.26 -20.72 -16.80
N SER A 637 4.98 -20.96 -16.52
CA SER A 637 4.13 -21.93 -17.20
C SER A 637 2.66 -21.49 -17.11
N VAL A 638 1.86 -21.89 -18.10
CA VAL A 638 0.40 -21.72 -18.09
C VAL A 638 -0.21 -22.97 -18.72
N SER A 639 -1.20 -23.55 -18.04
CA SER A 639 -2.00 -24.65 -18.59
C SER A 639 -3.37 -24.12 -19.02
N ILE A 640 -3.71 -24.30 -20.30
CA ILE A 640 -5.01 -23.91 -20.88
C ILE A 640 -5.81 -25.11 -21.42
N ILE A 641 -5.39 -26.34 -21.10
CA ILE A 641 -5.92 -27.56 -21.71
C ILE A 641 -7.43 -27.74 -21.52
N ASN A 642 -7.99 -27.18 -20.43
CA ASN A 642 -9.42 -27.24 -20.11
C ASN A 642 -10.22 -26.04 -20.66
N ASN A 643 -9.56 -25.02 -21.20
CA ASN A 643 -10.19 -23.82 -21.72
C ASN A 643 -10.45 -23.98 -23.23
N THR A 644 -11.37 -24.89 -23.57
CA THR A 644 -11.61 -25.33 -24.96
C THR A 644 -12.27 -24.27 -25.85
N VAL A 645 -12.88 -23.26 -25.24
CA VAL A 645 -13.54 -22.13 -25.93
C VAL A 645 -12.64 -20.90 -26.08
N ILE A 646 -11.38 -20.96 -25.65
CA ILE A 646 -10.46 -19.83 -25.70
C ILE A 646 -10.16 -19.41 -27.14
N GLU A 647 -10.30 -18.12 -27.44
CA GLU A 647 -10.17 -17.55 -28.78
C GLU A 647 -8.93 -16.65 -28.92
N SER A 648 -8.55 -15.94 -27.85
CA SER A 648 -7.44 -14.99 -27.88
C SER A 648 -6.56 -15.11 -26.64
N ILE A 649 -5.26 -15.28 -26.86
CA ILE A 649 -4.25 -15.41 -25.82
C ILE A 649 -3.13 -14.41 -26.06
N ASN A 650 -2.82 -13.64 -25.03
CA ASN A 650 -1.63 -12.80 -24.99
C ASN A 650 -0.84 -13.07 -23.71
N LEU A 651 0.34 -13.66 -23.88
CA LEU A 651 1.31 -13.99 -22.83
C LEU A 651 2.68 -13.38 -23.16
N GLU A 652 2.71 -12.29 -23.90
CA GLU A 652 3.95 -11.57 -24.22
C GLU A 652 4.69 -11.12 -22.95
N ASP A 653 6.00 -10.99 -23.00
CA ASP A 653 6.83 -10.46 -21.91
C ASP A 653 6.65 -11.27 -20.60
N ASN A 654 6.93 -12.57 -20.65
CA ASN A 654 6.88 -13.48 -19.51
C ASN A 654 8.14 -14.38 -19.47
N GLY A 655 8.15 -15.40 -18.60
CA GLY A 655 9.24 -16.37 -18.45
C GLY A 655 8.90 -17.77 -18.96
N LEU A 656 7.95 -17.91 -19.89
CA LEU A 656 7.41 -19.22 -20.28
C LEU A 656 8.47 -20.09 -20.96
N ASN A 657 8.71 -21.29 -20.44
CA ASN A 657 9.61 -22.29 -21.06
C ASN A 657 8.88 -23.22 -22.04
N GLY A 658 7.55 -23.30 -21.93
CA GLY A 658 6.69 -24.10 -22.78
C GLY A 658 5.21 -23.74 -22.54
N ILE A 659 4.35 -24.09 -23.50
CA ILE A 659 2.91 -23.93 -23.38
C ILE A 659 2.21 -25.11 -24.08
N ASN A 660 1.25 -25.74 -23.39
CA ASN A 660 0.43 -26.78 -23.98
C ASN A 660 -0.95 -26.21 -24.35
N ILE A 661 -1.19 -26.09 -25.66
CA ILE A 661 -2.42 -25.54 -26.23
C ILE A 661 -3.22 -26.56 -27.07
N SER A 662 -2.89 -27.85 -26.93
CA SER A 662 -3.49 -28.94 -27.70
C SER A 662 -4.99 -29.13 -27.46
N GLY A 663 -5.48 -28.75 -26.28
CA GLY A 663 -6.91 -28.77 -25.93
C GLY A 663 -7.72 -27.55 -26.42
N SER A 664 -7.07 -26.54 -27.00
CA SER A 664 -7.66 -25.22 -27.28
C SER A 664 -7.74 -24.94 -28.79
N SER A 665 -8.56 -25.70 -29.52
CA SER A 665 -8.64 -25.62 -30.99
C SER A 665 -9.29 -24.33 -31.53
N ASN A 666 -9.98 -23.55 -30.69
CA ASN A 666 -10.68 -22.32 -31.06
C ASN A 666 -9.80 -21.06 -31.08
N ILE A 667 -8.51 -21.17 -30.76
CA ILE A 667 -7.59 -20.04 -30.73
C ILE A 667 -7.48 -19.41 -32.14
N LYS A 668 -7.76 -18.11 -32.22
CA LYS A 668 -7.59 -17.25 -33.41
C LYS A 668 -6.39 -16.34 -33.29
N THR A 669 -6.05 -15.90 -32.06
CA THR A 669 -4.90 -15.03 -31.78
C THR A 669 -4.05 -15.62 -30.66
N LEU A 670 -2.74 -15.76 -30.93
CA LEU A 670 -1.75 -16.27 -29.99
C LEU A 670 -0.51 -15.36 -30.00
N LYS A 671 -0.27 -14.67 -28.88
CA LYS A 671 0.91 -13.80 -28.70
C LYS A 671 1.78 -14.31 -27.56
N LEU A 672 3.04 -14.60 -27.89
CA LEU A 672 4.05 -15.29 -27.09
C LEU A 672 5.43 -14.61 -27.20
N THR A 673 5.50 -13.40 -27.75
CA THR A 673 6.74 -12.61 -27.89
C THR A 673 7.47 -12.47 -26.56
N ASN A 674 8.81 -12.46 -26.56
CA ASN A 674 9.65 -12.26 -25.38
C ASN A 674 9.35 -13.29 -24.27
N ASN A 675 9.63 -14.56 -24.56
CA ASN A 675 9.54 -15.68 -23.61
C ASN A 675 10.76 -16.61 -23.81
N ASN A 676 10.79 -17.77 -23.14
CA ASN A 676 11.87 -18.76 -23.20
C ASN A 676 11.42 -20.07 -23.86
N LEU A 677 10.46 -20.03 -24.79
CA LEU A 677 9.88 -21.24 -25.38
C LEU A 677 10.93 -22.00 -26.20
N THR A 678 11.05 -23.31 -25.96
CA THR A 678 11.94 -24.22 -26.71
C THR A 678 11.20 -25.07 -27.75
N SER A 679 9.90 -25.25 -27.58
CA SER A 679 9.03 -25.95 -28.52
C SER A 679 7.64 -25.30 -28.55
N LEU A 680 6.96 -25.40 -29.70
CA LEU A 680 5.59 -24.96 -29.87
C LEU A 680 4.89 -25.87 -30.89
N ASP A 681 3.79 -26.47 -30.48
CA ASP A 681 2.93 -27.31 -31.32
C ASP A 681 1.61 -26.60 -31.60
N LEU A 682 1.36 -26.33 -32.88
CA LEU A 682 0.16 -25.68 -33.42
C LEU A 682 -0.70 -26.63 -34.27
N THR A 683 -0.42 -27.93 -34.28
CA THR A 683 -1.09 -28.90 -35.17
C THR A 683 -2.60 -28.99 -34.93
N SER A 684 -3.05 -28.74 -33.70
CA SER A 684 -4.48 -28.73 -33.32
C SER A 684 -5.15 -27.36 -33.49
N ASN A 685 -4.42 -26.29 -33.78
CA ASN A 685 -4.92 -24.90 -33.78
C ASN A 685 -5.20 -24.41 -35.21
N ASN A 686 -6.05 -25.13 -35.94
CA ASN A 686 -6.32 -24.86 -37.37
C ASN A 686 -7.09 -23.54 -37.62
N LEU A 687 -7.64 -22.91 -36.58
CA LEU A 687 -8.31 -21.61 -36.64
C LEU A 687 -7.39 -20.43 -36.32
N LEU A 688 -6.10 -20.67 -36.06
CA LEU A 688 -5.15 -19.62 -35.73
C LEU A 688 -4.94 -18.71 -36.95
N GLU A 689 -5.19 -17.42 -36.76
CA GLU A 689 -5.01 -16.39 -37.79
C GLU A 689 -3.76 -15.55 -37.48
N ASN A 690 -3.60 -15.15 -36.22
CA ASN A 690 -2.55 -14.23 -35.79
C ASN A 690 -1.63 -14.88 -34.75
N LEU A 691 -0.41 -15.21 -35.16
CA LEU A 691 0.68 -15.66 -34.30
C LEU A 691 1.72 -14.55 -34.15
N LEU A 692 2.16 -14.26 -32.91
CA LEU A 692 3.36 -13.49 -32.60
C LEU A 692 4.22 -14.31 -31.62
N ALA A 693 5.44 -14.71 -32.00
CA ALA A 693 6.29 -15.55 -31.16
C ALA A 693 7.79 -15.23 -31.31
N LYS A 694 8.13 -13.96 -31.56
CA LYS A 694 9.53 -13.49 -31.63
C LYS A 694 10.23 -13.52 -30.27
N ASN A 695 11.55 -13.46 -30.30
CA ASN A 695 12.43 -13.44 -29.13
C ASN A 695 12.12 -14.61 -28.18
N ASN A 696 12.14 -15.82 -28.74
CA ASN A 696 12.08 -17.09 -28.01
C ASN A 696 13.35 -17.93 -28.31
N ILE A 697 13.41 -19.16 -27.80
CA ILE A 697 14.48 -20.13 -28.07
C ILE A 697 13.96 -21.24 -29.00
N LEU A 698 13.00 -20.91 -29.87
CA LEU A 698 12.38 -21.85 -30.78
C LEU A 698 13.32 -22.15 -31.95
N GLU A 699 13.46 -23.44 -32.29
CA GLU A 699 14.13 -23.87 -33.53
C GLU A 699 13.13 -24.37 -34.58
N CYS A 700 12.01 -24.92 -34.10
CA CYS A 700 10.95 -25.49 -34.90
C CYS A 700 9.58 -25.19 -34.27
N ILE A 701 8.60 -24.86 -35.11
CA ILE A 701 7.19 -24.79 -34.74
C ILE A 701 6.45 -25.85 -35.52
N GLN A 702 5.79 -26.76 -34.81
CA GLN A 702 5.06 -27.85 -35.43
C GLN A 702 3.70 -27.36 -35.92
N VAL A 703 3.38 -27.57 -37.18
CA VAL A 703 2.15 -27.08 -37.83
C VAL A 703 1.51 -28.15 -38.70
N SER A 704 0.19 -28.07 -38.91
CA SER A 704 -0.52 -28.99 -39.80
C SER A 704 -0.28 -28.70 -41.30
N LYS A 705 0.08 -27.44 -41.66
CA LYS A 705 0.31 -26.99 -43.05
C LYS A 705 1.48 -26.00 -43.14
N VAL A 706 2.65 -26.48 -43.57
CA VAL A 706 3.90 -25.71 -43.63
C VAL A 706 3.83 -24.50 -44.58
N ASP A 707 3.29 -24.66 -45.79
CA ASP A 707 3.24 -23.57 -46.79
C ASP A 707 2.38 -22.38 -46.32
N ASN A 708 1.26 -22.66 -45.65
CA ASN A 708 0.41 -21.64 -45.07
C ASN A 708 1.13 -20.91 -43.93
N ALA A 709 1.79 -21.66 -43.04
CA ALA A 709 2.54 -21.08 -41.92
C ALA A 709 3.68 -20.16 -42.40
N ASN A 710 4.45 -20.60 -43.41
CA ASN A 710 5.50 -19.77 -44.03
C ASN A 710 4.95 -18.49 -44.67
N THR A 711 3.77 -18.56 -45.30
CA THR A 711 3.17 -17.39 -45.95
C THR A 711 2.67 -16.36 -44.94
N ILE A 712 2.07 -16.83 -43.83
CA ILE A 712 1.33 -15.97 -42.90
C ILE A 712 2.22 -15.51 -41.74
N TRP A 713 3.09 -16.39 -41.20
CA TRP A 713 3.73 -16.18 -39.90
C TRP A 713 5.25 -16.02 -39.94
N SER A 714 5.94 -16.20 -41.07
CA SER A 714 7.41 -16.10 -41.12
C SER A 714 7.96 -14.74 -40.64
N ASN A 715 7.20 -13.66 -40.76
CA ASN A 715 7.61 -12.33 -40.24
C ASN A 715 7.31 -12.13 -38.75
N ASN A 716 6.64 -13.08 -38.10
CA ASN A 716 6.16 -13.00 -36.72
C ASN A 716 6.89 -13.95 -35.76
N VAL A 717 7.88 -14.69 -36.26
CA VAL A 717 8.76 -15.59 -35.50
C VAL A 717 10.23 -15.19 -35.73
N ASP A 718 11.15 -15.76 -34.97
CA ASP A 718 12.58 -15.49 -35.15
C ASP A 718 13.11 -16.10 -36.45
N ALA A 719 14.11 -15.46 -37.07
CA ALA A 719 14.58 -15.80 -38.42
C ALA A 719 15.16 -17.23 -38.55
N ASN A 720 15.54 -17.86 -37.45
CA ASN A 720 16.07 -19.22 -37.36
C ASN A 720 14.98 -20.30 -37.15
N VAL A 721 13.73 -19.90 -36.93
CA VAL A 721 12.61 -20.82 -36.68
C VAL A 721 12.10 -21.39 -38.00
N ASN A 722 11.95 -22.72 -38.06
CA ASN A 722 11.34 -23.39 -39.21
C ASN A 722 9.97 -23.96 -38.86
N PHE A 723 9.02 -23.86 -39.79
CA PHE A 723 7.74 -24.57 -39.68
C PHE A 723 7.87 -25.98 -40.26
N SER A 724 7.44 -26.99 -39.51
CA SER A 724 7.47 -28.39 -39.95
C SER A 724 6.20 -29.13 -39.55
N THR A 725 5.82 -30.17 -40.30
CA THR A 725 4.81 -31.13 -39.84
C THR A 725 5.34 -32.07 -38.75
N ASP A 726 6.66 -32.16 -38.63
CA ASP A 726 7.37 -32.98 -37.67
C ASP A 726 8.61 -32.23 -37.17
N CYS A 727 8.57 -31.78 -35.91
CA CYS A 727 9.71 -31.14 -35.25
C CYS A 727 10.63 -32.16 -34.53
N SER A 728 10.43 -33.48 -34.73
CA SER A 728 11.23 -34.55 -34.11
C SER A 728 12.51 -34.92 -34.88
N GLU A 729 12.88 -34.19 -35.94
CA GLU A 729 14.11 -34.46 -36.69
C GLU A 729 15.38 -34.30 -35.83
N ILE A 730 16.08 -35.40 -35.56
CA ILE A 730 17.33 -35.44 -34.79
C ILE A 730 18.54 -35.15 -35.70
N TRP A 731 19.27 -34.08 -35.42
CA TRP A 731 20.50 -33.68 -36.11
C TRP A 731 21.75 -34.10 -35.31
N THR A 732 22.53 -35.02 -35.86
CA THR A 732 23.73 -35.60 -35.25
C THR A 732 25.01 -35.00 -35.84
N LEU A 733 26.13 -35.12 -35.13
CA LEU A 733 27.42 -34.64 -35.62
C LEU A 733 27.81 -35.28 -36.96
N ASN A 734 28.33 -34.47 -37.90
CA ASN A 734 28.96 -34.95 -39.12
C ASN A 734 30.49 -34.88 -38.97
N VAL A 735 31.07 -35.89 -38.30
CA VAL A 735 32.51 -36.03 -38.05
C VAL A 735 33.06 -37.29 -38.74
N ASP A 736 34.37 -37.40 -38.85
CA ASP A 736 35.02 -38.63 -39.34
C ASP A 736 34.54 -39.88 -38.57
N PRO A 737 34.26 -41.02 -39.23
CA PRO A 737 33.77 -42.24 -38.56
C PRO A 737 34.67 -42.75 -37.42
N THR A 738 35.98 -42.52 -37.53
CA THR A 738 36.96 -42.86 -36.49
C THR A 738 36.73 -41.98 -35.25
N ILE A 739 36.54 -40.67 -35.44
CA ILE A 739 36.18 -39.74 -34.38
C ILE A 739 34.82 -40.08 -33.79
N GLN A 740 33.82 -40.37 -34.61
CA GLN A 740 32.46 -40.69 -34.15
C GLN A 740 32.49 -41.85 -33.14
N THR A 741 33.26 -42.89 -33.42
CA THR A 741 33.38 -44.07 -32.55
C THR A 741 34.08 -43.72 -31.22
N ILE A 742 35.08 -42.84 -31.26
CA ILE A 742 35.78 -42.39 -30.06
C ILE A 742 34.86 -41.51 -29.20
N LEU A 743 34.15 -40.55 -29.80
CA LEU A 743 33.23 -39.66 -29.09
C LEU A 743 32.12 -40.44 -28.37
N MET A 744 31.60 -41.50 -28.99
CA MET A 744 30.60 -42.39 -28.37
C MET A 744 31.12 -43.13 -27.12
N SER A 745 32.44 -43.22 -26.92
CA SER A 745 33.05 -43.83 -25.73
C SER A 745 33.30 -42.84 -24.58
N ILE A 746 33.03 -41.55 -24.78
CA ILE A 746 33.26 -40.50 -23.78
C ILE A 746 32.08 -40.41 -22.83
N THR A 747 32.32 -40.71 -21.56
CA THR A 747 31.31 -40.64 -20.50
C THR A 747 30.70 -39.25 -20.39
N GLY A 748 29.37 -39.18 -20.43
CA GLY A 748 28.61 -37.94 -20.27
C GLY A 748 28.44 -37.12 -21.55
N LEU A 749 28.97 -37.58 -22.70
CA LEU A 749 28.76 -36.93 -23.99
C LEU A 749 27.44 -37.36 -24.65
N ASP A 750 27.09 -38.64 -24.60
CA ASP A 750 25.75 -39.14 -24.90
C ASP A 750 24.91 -39.10 -23.62
N ALA A 751 24.32 -37.94 -23.32
CA ALA A 751 23.64 -37.69 -22.05
C ALA A 751 22.36 -38.53 -21.87
N ASN A 752 21.77 -38.96 -22.98
CA ASN A 752 20.51 -39.72 -23.00
C ASN A 752 20.71 -41.23 -23.29
N ASN A 753 21.95 -41.66 -23.58
CA ASN A 753 22.36 -43.03 -23.93
C ASN A 753 21.58 -43.62 -25.12
N ASP A 754 21.16 -42.77 -26.09
CA ASP A 754 20.44 -43.20 -27.28
C ASP A 754 21.35 -43.67 -28.44
N GLY A 755 22.66 -43.65 -28.21
CA GLY A 755 23.69 -44.07 -29.15
C GLY A 755 23.97 -43.03 -30.25
N ASN A 756 23.53 -41.78 -30.07
CA ASN A 756 23.79 -40.69 -31.00
C ASN A 756 24.26 -39.45 -30.24
N ILE A 757 25.15 -38.70 -30.87
CA ILE A 757 25.61 -37.43 -30.33
C ILE A 757 24.98 -36.33 -31.18
N THR A 758 23.99 -35.66 -30.61
CA THR A 758 23.33 -34.52 -31.22
C THR A 758 24.21 -33.27 -31.17
N VAL A 759 23.91 -32.29 -32.02
CA VAL A 759 24.57 -30.98 -31.96
C VAL A 759 24.36 -30.33 -30.58
N ALA A 760 23.19 -30.50 -29.97
CA ALA A 760 22.87 -29.95 -28.66
C ALA A 760 23.72 -30.57 -27.55
N GLU A 761 23.87 -31.90 -27.52
CA GLU A 761 24.72 -32.61 -26.55
C GLU A 761 26.19 -32.19 -26.67
N ALA A 762 26.70 -32.08 -27.90
CA ALA A 762 28.08 -31.68 -28.13
C ALA A 762 28.36 -30.22 -27.72
N VAL A 763 27.41 -29.31 -27.93
CA VAL A 763 27.50 -27.91 -27.48
C VAL A 763 27.39 -27.81 -25.95
N ALA A 764 26.59 -28.66 -25.32
CA ALA A 764 26.39 -28.69 -23.87
C ALA A 764 27.54 -29.38 -23.11
N PHE A 765 28.35 -30.19 -23.79
CA PHE A 765 29.47 -30.90 -23.17
C PHE A 765 30.55 -29.92 -22.68
N THR A 766 30.92 -30.03 -21.40
CA THR A 766 31.91 -29.18 -20.74
C THR A 766 33.05 -30.00 -20.15
N GLY A 767 34.17 -29.35 -19.84
CA GLY A 767 35.33 -30.02 -19.22
C GLY A 767 36.39 -30.44 -20.22
N THR A 768 36.88 -31.67 -20.11
CA THR A 768 38.01 -32.19 -20.91
C THR A 768 37.53 -33.11 -22.02
N LEU A 769 37.89 -32.77 -23.26
CA LEU A 769 37.77 -33.63 -24.42
C LEU A 769 39.15 -34.26 -24.72
N ASP A 770 39.36 -35.48 -24.22
CA ASP A 770 40.61 -36.24 -24.43
C ASP A 770 40.49 -37.17 -25.64
N LEU A 771 41.24 -36.83 -26.68
CA LEU A 771 41.34 -37.55 -27.95
C LEU A 771 42.79 -37.99 -28.22
N SER A 772 43.59 -38.16 -27.17
CA SER A 772 45.00 -38.51 -27.29
C SER A 772 45.22 -39.97 -27.73
N ASN A 773 46.24 -40.19 -28.57
CA ASN A 773 46.70 -41.50 -29.05
C ASN A 773 45.60 -42.34 -29.72
N LYS A 774 44.69 -41.69 -30.47
CA LYS A 774 43.55 -42.36 -31.11
C LYS A 774 43.70 -42.58 -32.62
N GLY A 775 44.83 -42.18 -33.20
CA GLY A 775 45.08 -42.33 -34.64
C GLY A 775 44.31 -41.34 -35.51
N ILE A 776 43.95 -40.17 -34.97
CA ILE A 776 43.16 -39.15 -35.66
C ILE A 776 44.02 -38.47 -36.74
N THR A 777 43.43 -38.22 -37.91
CA THR A 777 44.08 -37.52 -39.04
C THR A 777 43.29 -36.29 -39.52
N LEU A 778 41.96 -36.32 -39.43
CA LEU A 778 41.04 -35.23 -39.74
C LEU A 778 40.26 -34.84 -38.48
N ILE A 779 39.97 -33.56 -38.30
CA ILE A 779 39.29 -33.02 -37.11
C ILE A 779 38.03 -32.20 -37.46
N ASP A 780 37.55 -32.31 -38.70
CA ASP A 780 36.33 -31.65 -39.16
C ASP A 780 35.13 -32.06 -38.30
N GLY A 781 34.36 -31.05 -37.88
CA GLY A 781 33.16 -31.19 -37.06
C GLY A 781 33.42 -31.10 -35.55
N LEU A 782 34.67 -31.22 -35.07
CA LEU A 782 34.99 -31.04 -33.64
C LEU A 782 34.82 -29.60 -33.14
N GLN A 783 34.71 -28.62 -34.03
CA GLN A 783 34.44 -27.22 -33.66
C GLN A 783 33.03 -26.99 -33.07
N VAL A 784 32.17 -28.01 -33.08
CA VAL A 784 30.86 -28.00 -32.39
C VAL A 784 30.97 -27.95 -30.86
N PHE A 785 32.09 -28.41 -30.30
CA PHE A 785 32.32 -28.49 -28.85
C PHE A 785 32.71 -27.12 -28.28
N SER A 786 31.80 -26.15 -28.32
CA SER A 786 32.12 -24.77 -27.95
C SER A 786 32.38 -24.55 -26.46
N SER A 787 31.91 -25.45 -25.60
CA SER A 787 31.86 -25.26 -24.13
C SER A 787 32.92 -26.05 -23.36
N ILE A 788 33.85 -26.73 -24.05
CA ILE A 788 34.96 -27.45 -23.41
C ILE A 788 36.06 -26.50 -22.93
N HIS A 789 36.72 -26.88 -21.84
CA HIS A 789 37.85 -26.12 -21.27
C HIS A 789 39.20 -26.72 -21.66
N THR A 790 39.27 -28.04 -21.89
CA THR A 790 40.50 -28.74 -22.28
C THR A 790 40.27 -29.59 -23.53
N LEU A 791 41.19 -29.51 -24.49
CA LEU A 791 41.22 -30.33 -25.70
C LEU A 791 42.61 -30.97 -25.82
N ASP A 792 42.66 -32.29 -25.68
CA ASP A 792 43.88 -33.07 -25.86
C ASP A 792 43.82 -33.86 -27.17
N LEU A 793 44.65 -33.47 -28.14
CA LEU A 793 44.80 -34.13 -29.44
C LEU A 793 46.19 -34.78 -29.58
N SER A 794 46.89 -35.05 -28.49
CA SER A 794 48.28 -35.50 -28.53
C SER A 794 48.45 -36.93 -29.07
N GLY A 795 49.59 -37.22 -29.70
CA GLY A 795 49.92 -38.57 -30.17
C GLY A 795 49.09 -39.06 -31.36
N ASN A 796 48.65 -38.12 -32.20
CA ASN A 796 47.87 -38.41 -33.41
C ASN A 796 48.70 -38.11 -34.69
N SER A 797 48.06 -38.12 -35.86
CA SER A 797 48.71 -37.82 -37.15
C SER A 797 48.00 -36.67 -37.87
N ILE A 798 47.59 -35.66 -37.11
CA ILE A 798 46.85 -34.50 -37.60
C ILE A 798 47.83 -33.53 -38.26
N SER A 799 47.50 -33.05 -39.45
CA SER A 799 48.32 -32.09 -40.21
C SER A 799 47.65 -30.74 -40.45
N ASP A 800 46.32 -30.65 -40.29
CA ASP A 800 45.53 -29.44 -40.52
C ASP A 800 44.71 -29.07 -39.29
N PHE A 801 44.97 -27.90 -38.71
CA PHE A 801 44.20 -27.35 -37.59
C PHE A 801 43.11 -26.35 -38.05
N SER A 802 43.00 -26.08 -39.35
CA SER A 802 42.11 -25.06 -39.88
C SER A 802 40.61 -25.26 -39.64
N PRO A 803 40.06 -26.49 -39.38
CA PRO A 803 38.65 -26.63 -39.02
C PRO A 803 38.23 -25.83 -37.79
N PHE A 804 39.13 -25.62 -36.83
CA PHE A 804 38.90 -24.77 -35.65
C PHE A 804 39.06 -23.27 -35.92
N THR A 805 39.40 -22.90 -37.16
CA THR A 805 39.48 -21.51 -37.66
C THR A 805 38.38 -21.19 -38.70
N GLY A 806 37.49 -22.15 -38.98
CA GLY A 806 36.39 -22.05 -39.94
C GLY A 806 35.07 -21.55 -39.33
N LEU A 807 34.21 -20.94 -40.16
CA LEU A 807 32.98 -20.26 -39.73
C LEU A 807 31.74 -21.17 -39.59
N VAL A 808 31.84 -22.47 -39.93
CA VAL A 808 30.67 -23.34 -40.04
C VAL A 808 30.89 -24.76 -39.51
N ILE A 809 29.82 -25.35 -38.96
CA ILE A 809 29.70 -26.77 -38.56
C ILE A 809 28.67 -27.42 -39.47
N GLU A 810 28.89 -28.67 -39.89
CA GLU A 810 27.88 -29.45 -40.59
C GLU A 810 27.33 -30.54 -39.67
N ALA A 811 26.01 -30.70 -39.64
CA ALA A 811 25.33 -31.81 -38.97
C ALA A 811 24.57 -32.64 -40.00
N ILE A 812 24.31 -33.90 -39.67
CA ILE A 812 23.56 -34.83 -40.53
C ILE A 812 22.30 -35.28 -39.82
N SER A 813 21.18 -35.31 -40.55
CA SER A 813 19.92 -35.83 -40.04
C SER A 813 20.01 -37.36 -39.94
N LYS A 814 19.76 -37.90 -38.73
CA LYS A 814 19.76 -39.35 -38.49
C LYS A 814 18.68 -40.08 -39.30
N THR A 815 17.53 -39.43 -39.50
CA THR A 815 16.35 -40.03 -40.14
C THR A 815 16.36 -39.86 -41.66
N SER A 816 16.88 -38.74 -42.18
CA SER A 816 16.79 -38.42 -43.61
C SER A 816 18.14 -38.40 -44.35
N GLY A 817 19.28 -38.42 -43.63
CA GLY A 817 20.62 -38.32 -44.21
C GLY A 817 20.97 -36.96 -44.82
N LYS A 818 20.07 -35.96 -44.72
CA LYS A 818 20.34 -34.59 -45.16
C LYS A 818 21.40 -33.93 -44.30
N THR A 819 22.19 -33.02 -44.86
CA THR A 819 23.12 -32.19 -44.08
C THR A 819 22.58 -30.78 -43.84
N LYS A 820 22.95 -30.19 -42.70
CA LYS A 820 22.58 -28.82 -42.28
C LYS A 820 23.81 -28.11 -41.74
N THR A 821 23.99 -26.85 -42.13
CA THR A 821 25.14 -26.04 -41.72
C THR A 821 24.76 -25.08 -40.60
N TYR A 822 25.57 -25.02 -39.54
CA TYR A 822 25.46 -24.11 -38.40
C TYR A 822 26.63 -23.12 -38.45
N ALA A 823 26.43 -21.91 -37.90
CA ALA A 823 27.54 -21.00 -37.65
C ALA A 823 28.38 -21.53 -36.47
N ALA A 824 29.70 -21.56 -36.61
CA ALA A 824 30.59 -21.94 -35.52
C ALA A 824 30.57 -20.87 -34.41
N ARG A 825 30.38 -21.28 -33.16
CA ARG A 825 30.46 -20.40 -31.98
C ARG A 825 31.93 -20.25 -31.54
N SER A 826 32.27 -19.13 -30.91
CA SER A 826 33.59 -18.95 -30.30
C SER A 826 33.83 -20.00 -29.21
N MET A 827 34.95 -20.72 -29.29
CA MET A 827 35.30 -21.75 -28.30
C MET A 827 35.84 -21.14 -27.02
N ASN A 828 35.47 -21.72 -25.89
CA ASN A 828 35.89 -21.26 -24.55
C ASN A 828 37.12 -22.02 -24.01
N LEU A 829 38.03 -22.40 -24.91
CA LEU A 829 39.12 -23.32 -24.59
C LEU A 829 40.23 -22.66 -23.74
N GLU A 830 40.60 -23.32 -22.64
CA GLU A 830 41.67 -22.88 -21.75
C GLU A 830 42.96 -23.71 -21.91
N ASN A 831 42.85 -25.01 -22.20
CA ASN A 831 44.00 -25.91 -22.30
C ASN A 831 43.99 -26.63 -23.65
N LEU A 832 45.05 -26.46 -24.44
CA LEU A 832 45.19 -27.06 -25.77
C LEU A 832 46.49 -27.87 -25.86
N ILE A 833 46.36 -29.18 -26.05
CA ILE A 833 47.49 -30.12 -26.12
C ILE A 833 47.53 -30.73 -27.53
N LEU A 834 48.53 -30.34 -28.33
CA LEU A 834 48.73 -30.73 -29.72
C LEU A 834 50.03 -31.53 -29.93
N LYS A 835 50.67 -31.96 -28.84
CA LYS A 835 51.95 -32.67 -28.84
C LYS A 835 51.95 -33.92 -29.74
N ASN A 836 53.07 -34.26 -30.36
CA ASN A 836 53.23 -35.47 -31.19
C ASN A 836 52.19 -35.55 -32.33
N ASN A 837 52.18 -34.58 -33.24
CA ASN A 837 51.37 -34.57 -34.46
C ASN A 837 52.23 -34.23 -35.70
N ARG A 838 51.60 -33.95 -36.85
CA ARG A 838 52.24 -33.66 -38.14
C ARG A 838 51.84 -32.30 -38.71
N PHE A 839 51.59 -31.32 -37.85
CA PHE A 839 51.22 -29.97 -38.27
C PHE A 839 52.41 -29.29 -38.95
N GLN A 840 52.16 -28.62 -40.09
CA GLN A 840 53.13 -27.71 -40.71
C GLN A 840 52.90 -26.26 -40.29
N THR A 841 51.63 -25.88 -40.13
CA THR A 841 51.24 -24.53 -39.68
C THR A 841 50.06 -24.62 -38.72
N ILE A 842 50.08 -23.79 -37.68
CA ILE A 842 48.97 -23.70 -36.72
C ILE A 842 48.56 -22.23 -36.57
N ASN A 843 47.25 -21.96 -36.65
CA ASN A 843 46.69 -20.63 -36.39
C ASN A 843 45.62 -20.72 -35.29
N LEU A 844 45.85 -20.02 -34.19
CA LEU A 844 45.02 -19.98 -32.98
C LEU A 844 44.62 -18.54 -32.62
N ASP A 845 44.72 -17.58 -33.55
CA ASP A 845 44.43 -16.16 -33.28
C ASP A 845 43.00 -15.94 -32.73
N GLY A 846 42.05 -16.85 -33.01
CA GLY A 846 40.67 -16.82 -32.51
C GLY A 846 40.46 -17.41 -31.10
N LEU A 847 41.49 -17.96 -30.45
CA LEU A 847 41.37 -18.64 -29.14
C LEU A 847 41.92 -17.77 -28.02
N SER A 848 41.13 -16.81 -27.52
CA SER A 848 41.58 -15.79 -26.57
C SER A 848 41.73 -16.25 -25.12
N ASN A 849 41.26 -17.44 -24.76
CA ASN A 849 41.16 -17.91 -23.37
C ASN A 849 42.23 -18.94 -22.97
N LEU A 850 43.20 -19.20 -23.86
CA LEU A 850 44.25 -20.19 -23.63
C LEU A 850 45.17 -19.83 -22.44
N LYS A 851 45.30 -20.77 -21.51
CA LYS A 851 46.22 -20.77 -20.35
C LYS A 851 47.35 -21.79 -20.55
N ILE A 852 47.06 -22.94 -21.18
CA ILE A 852 48.04 -24.00 -21.46
C ILE A 852 48.08 -24.30 -22.96
N LEU A 853 49.27 -24.26 -23.55
CA LEU A 853 49.52 -24.64 -24.93
C LEU A 853 50.75 -25.57 -25.04
N ASP A 854 50.54 -26.83 -25.41
CA ASP A 854 51.63 -27.78 -25.69
C ASP A 854 51.62 -28.20 -27.16
N ILE A 855 52.61 -27.73 -27.92
CA ILE A 855 52.83 -28.06 -29.33
C ILE A 855 54.12 -28.87 -29.54
N SER A 856 54.69 -29.43 -28.46
CA SER A 856 55.97 -30.14 -28.50
C SER A 856 55.96 -31.36 -29.44
N ASN A 857 57.14 -31.79 -29.90
CA ASN A 857 57.31 -33.00 -30.73
C ASN A 857 56.56 -32.98 -32.07
N ASN A 858 56.19 -31.80 -32.57
CA ASN A 858 55.73 -31.61 -33.94
C ASN A 858 56.92 -31.28 -34.85
N GLN A 859 57.53 -32.31 -35.43
CA GLN A 859 58.78 -32.17 -36.20
C GLN A 859 58.60 -31.37 -37.49
N ASP A 860 57.41 -31.41 -38.10
CA ASP A 860 57.12 -30.74 -39.37
C ASP A 860 56.63 -29.30 -39.20
N LEU A 861 56.47 -28.82 -37.96
CA LEU A 861 55.86 -27.53 -37.67
C LEU A 861 56.81 -26.40 -38.01
N ILE A 862 56.40 -25.53 -38.93
CA ILE A 862 57.18 -24.39 -39.43
C ILE A 862 56.73 -23.09 -38.79
N THR A 863 55.41 -22.89 -38.64
CA THR A 863 54.84 -21.66 -38.11
C THR A 863 53.69 -21.90 -37.15
N VAL A 864 53.63 -21.14 -36.07
CA VAL A 864 52.45 -21.06 -35.19
C VAL A 864 52.07 -19.61 -34.92
N SER A 865 50.78 -19.32 -34.92
CA SER A 865 50.22 -18.00 -34.61
C SER A 865 49.17 -18.13 -33.52
N PHE A 866 49.24 -17.28 -32.51
CA PHE A 866 48.20 -17.16 -31.48
C PHE A 866 48.13 -15.70 -31.00
N LYS A 867 48.12 -14.77 -31.95
CA LYS A 867 48.05 -13.33 -31.70
C LYS A 867 46.63 -12.91 -31.36
N ASN A 868 46.17 -13.35 -30.20
CA ASN A 868 44.80 -13.27 -29.73
C ASN A 868 44.56 -12.11 -28.75
N GLY A 869 45.56 -11.26 -28.50
CA GLY A 869 45.51 -10.15 -27.56
C GLY A 869 45.66 -10.54 -26.08
N ASN A 870 45.81 -11.83 -25.76
CA ASN A 870 45.77 -12.38 -24.40
C ASN A 870 46.94 -13.31 -24.07
N ASN A 871 48.07 -13.24 -24.79
CA ASN A 871 49.24 -14.11 -24.55
C ASN A 871 49.79 -14.07 -23.10
N SER A 872 49.55 -12.98 -22.34
CA SER A 872 49.95 -12.88 -20.93
C SER A 872 49.22 -13.82 -19.97
N VAL A 873 48.09 -14.40 -20.41
CA VAL A 873 47.28 -15.35 -19.62
C VAL A 873 47.84 -16.78 -19.72
N ILE A 874 48.72 -17.06 -20.69
CA ILE A 874 49.34 -18.37 -20.88
C ILE A 874 50.35 -18.62 -19.75
N THR A 875 50.00 -19.53 -18.84
CA THR A 875 50.83 -19.97 -17.73
C THR A 875 51.84 -21.04 -18.14
N THR A 876 51.50 -21.84 -19.16
CA THR A 876 52.35 -22.94 -19.64
C THR A 876 52.37 -22.97 -21.16
N PHE A 877 53.55 -22.80 -21.74
CA PHE A 877 53.80 -22.98 -23.17
C PHE A 877 54.94 -23.97 -23.38
N ASN A 878 54.75 -24.94 -24.27
CA ASN A 878 55.77 -25.92 -24.61
C ASN A 878 55.86 -26.16 -26.12
N SER A 879 56.99 -25.83 -26.72
CA SER A 879 57.34 -26.16 -28.10
C SER A 879 58.67 -26.93 -28.19
N SER A 880 59.01 -27.73 -27.18
CA SER A 880 60.22 -28.56 -27.23
C SER A 880 60.17 -29.62 -28.34
N ASN A 881 61.32 -29.99 -28.90
CA ASN A 881 61.44 -30.98 -29.98
C ASN A 881 60.59 -30.62 -31.23
N THR A 882 60.61 -29.35 -31.63
CA THR A 882 60.00 -28.80 -32.85
C THR A 882 61.06 -28.07 -33.68
N PRO A 883 62.10 -28.77 -34.18
CA PRO A 883 63.31 -28.12 -34.72
C PRO A 883 63.08 -27.27 -35.98
N ASN A 884 61.98 -27.52 -36.71
CA ASN A 884 61.63 -26.76 -37.91
C ASN A 884 60.77 -25.51 -37.62
N LEU A 885 60.39 -25.27 -36.35
CA LEU A 885 59.53 -24.16 -35.97
C LEU A 885 60.30 -22.85 -36.00
N SER A 886 60.42 -22.27 -37.19
CA SER A 886 61.12 -21.02 -37.44
C SER A 886 60.34 -19.81 -36.93
N CYS A 887 59.00 -19.86 -36.89
CA CYS A 887 58.20 -18.69 -36.51
C CYS A 887 57.09 -18.94 -35.50
N ILE A 888 57.15 -18.23 -34.36
CA ILE A 888 56.09 -18.16 -33.35
C ILE A 888 55.56 -16.72 -33.30
N LEU A 889 54.40 -16.46 -33.88
CA LEU A 889 53.76 -15.14 -33.89
C LEU A 889 52.96 -14.91 -32.59
N VAL A 890 53.42 -13.95 -31.80
CA VAL A 890 52.86 -13.57 -30.48
C VAL A 890 52.38 -12.11 -30.46
N ASP A 891 51.62 -11.73 -29.44
CA ASP A 891 51.10 -10.37 -29.25
C ASP A 891 52.21 -9.33 -29.03
N ASN A 892 53.22 -9.67 -28.22
CA ASN A 892 54.35 -8.81 -27.89
C ASN A 892 55.62 -9.65 -27.68
N LYS A 893 56.56 -9.57 -28.64
CA LYS A 893 57.82 -10.35 -28.60
C LYS A 893 58.77 -9.95 -27.46
N GLY A 894 58.57 -8.80 -26.83
CA GLY A 894 59.41 -8.27 -25.75
C GLY A 894 58.86 -8.54 -24.35
N ALA A 895 57.81 -9.34 -24.20
CA ALA A 895 57.15 -9.54 -22.92
C ALA A 895 57.94 -10.47 -21.98
N ASN A 896 57.98 -10.12 -20.69
CA ASN A 896 58.75 -10.86 -19.67
C ASN A 896 58.28 -12.32 -19.49
N TYR A 897 57.00 -12.62 -19.70
CA TYR A 897 56.47 -13.99 -19.55
C TYR A 897 57.00 -14.95 -20.62
N LEU A 898 57.49 -14.45 -21.76
CA LEU A 898 58.06 -15.31 -22.81
C LEU A 898 59.33 -16.04 -22.35
N SER A 899 60.03 -15.53 -21.32
CA SER A 899 61.22 -16.20 -20.78
C SER A 899 60.87 -17.41 -19.92
N THR A 900 59.62 -17.57 -19.47
CA THR A 900 59.16 -18.74 -18.70
C THR A 900 58.61 -19.84 -19.60
N TRP A 901 58.53 -19.60 -20.90
CA TRP A 901 58.00 -20.54 -21.89
C TRP A 901 59.09 -21.52 -22.35
N ASN A 902 58.73 -22.80 -22.44
CA ASN A 902 59.65 -23.84 -22.90
C ASN A 902 59.63 -23.94 -24.43
N LYS A 903 60.78 -23.76 -25.08
CA LYS A 903 60.93 -23.83 -26.53
C LYS A 903 62.33 -24.31 -26.92
N ASP A 904 62.48 -24.81 -28.14
CA ASP A 904 63.80 -25.08 -28.70
C ASP A 904 64.56 -23.78 -28.98
N ALA A 905 65.89 -23.88 -29.02
CA ALA A 905 66.76 -22.72 -29.25
C ALA A 905 66.50 -22.06 -30.61
N ALA A 906 66.14 -22.86 -31.64
CA ALA A 906 65.85 -22.39 -32.99
C ALA A 906 64.52 -21.63 -33.14
N ASN A 907 63.64 -21.71 -32.13
CA ASN A 907 62.28 -21.18 -32.26
C ASN A 907 62.25 -19.69 -31.93
N ASN A 908 61.85 -18.85 -32.88
CA ASN A 908 61.88 -17.41 -32.71
C ASN A 908 60.47 -16.83 -32.48
N PHE A 909 60.34 -15.98 -31.46
CA PHE A 909 59.14 -15.18 -31.24
C PHE A 909 59.18 -13.92 -32.11
N VAL A 910 58.09 -13.64 -32.82
CA VAL A 910 57.92 -12.43 -33.63
C VAL A 910 56.56 -11.79 -33.36
N GLU A 911 56.38 -10.52 -33.76
CA GLU A 911 55.15 -9.76 -33.49
C GLU A 911 54.40 -9.34 -34.77
N SER A 912 54.95 -9.63 -35.95
CA SER A 912 54.33 -9.34 -37.26
C SER A 912 54.44 -10.52 -38.23
N LYS A 913 53.44 -10.68 -39.10
CA LYS A 913 53.43 -11.73 -40.13
C LYS A 913 54.57 -11.52 -41.14
N GLU A 914 55.03 -10.29 -41.29
CA GLU A 914 56.13 -9.86 -42.15
C GLU A 914 57.49 -10.37 -41.62
N GLN A 915 57.68 -10.42 -40.30
CA GLN A 915 58.88 -11.01 -39.68
C GLN A 915 58.94 -12.54 -39.82
N CYS A 916 57.79 -13.22 -39.78
CA CYS A 916 57.73 -14.65 -40.15
C CYS A 916 58.10 -14.88 -41.63
N ARG A 917 57.83 -13.90 -42.51
CA ARG A 917 58.08 -14.03 -43.95
C ARG A 917 59.52 -13.70 -44.34
N SER A 918 60.23 -12.87 -43.57
CA SER A 918 61.61 -12.47 -43.88
C SER A 918 62.64 -13.60 -43.74
N GLU A 919 62.32 -14.68 -43.04
CA GLU A 919 63.20 -15.84 -42.87
C GLU A 919 62.96 -16.97 -43.91
N VAL A 920 61.92 -16.86 -44.76
CA VAL A 920 61.48 -17.96 -45.66
C VAL A 920 61.60 -17.63 -47.17
N LEU A 921 61.80 -16.37 -47.56
CA LEU A 921 61.76 -15.96 -48.98
C LEU A 921 63.15 -15.72 -49.59
N SER A 922 63.75 -16.75 -50.18
CA SER A 922 64.66 -16.56 -51.33
C SER A 922 63.80 -16.41 -52.59
N THR A 923 63.99 -15.30 -53.30
CA THR A 923 63.18 -14.87 -54.43
C THR A 923 63.48 -15.65 -55.71
N GLU A 924 62.59 -16.55 -56.13
CA GLU A 924 62.38 -16.89 -57.55
C GLU A 924 60.90 -17.24 -57.78
N GLU A 925 60.15 -16.41 -58.51
CA GLU A 925 58.75 -16.66 -58.91
C GLU A 925 58.61 -17.92 -59.79
N LEU A 926 57.45 -18.60 -59.71
CA LEU A 926 57.06 -19.63 -60.68
C LEU A 926 56.59 -18.91 -61.96
N LEU A 927 57.29 -19.09 -63.08
CA LEU A 927 57.01 -18.33 -64.30
C LEU A 927 55.73 -18.84 -64.97
N GLN A 928 54.95 -17.93 -65.55
CA GLN A 928 53.67 -18.24 -66.21
C GLN A 928 53.78 -19.30 -67.33
N LYS A 929 54.99 -19.53 -67.85
CA LYS A 929 55.32 -20.54 -68.88
C LYS A 929 55.34 -21.99 -68.36
N ASP A 930 55.40 -22.18 -67.04
CA ASP A 930 55.57 -23.50 -66.43
C ASP A 930 54.23 -24.23 -66.21
N VAL A 931 53.09 -23.52 -66.35
CA VAL A 931 51.74 -24.06 -66.12
C VAL A 931 50.76 -23.64 -67.22
N THR A 932 50.11 -24.64 -67.83
CA THR A 932 49.04 -24.50 -68.83
C THR A 932 47.73 -25.03 -68.26
N ILE A 933 46.63 -24.32 -68.48
CA ILE A 933 45.31 -24.69 -67.97
C ILE A 933 44.33 -24.79 -69.15
N PHE A 934 43.67 -25.94 -69.31
CA PHE A 934 42.71 -26.15 -70.39
C PHE A 934 41.62 -27.18 -70.03
N PRO A 935 40.44 -27.13 -70.67
CA PRO A 935 39.95 -26.00 -71.46
C PRO A 935 39.58 -24.81 -70.56
N ASN A 936 39.88 -23.59 -71.01
CA ASN A 936 39.44 -22.35 -70.36
C ASN A 936 38.97 -21.39 -71.47
N PRO A 937 37.65 -21.27 -71.72
CA PRO A 937 36.55 -21.62 -70.81
C PRO A 937 36.34 -23.12 -70.56
N VAL A 938 35.99 -23.49 -69.33
CA VAL A 938 35.69 -24.87 -68.91
C VAL A 938 34.18 -25.15 -68.98
N THR A 939 33.81 -26.37 -69.38
CA THR A 939 32.42 -26.85 -69.31
C THR A 939 32.23 -27.78 -68.12
N ASN A 940 32.96 -28.90 -68.05
CA ASN A 940 32.79 -29.88 -66.97
C ASN A 940 34.10 -30.18 -66.23
N PHE A 941 35.23 -30.32 -66.93
CA PHE A 941 36.50 -30.66 -66.29
C PHE A 941 37.59 -29.70 -66.76
N LEU A 942 38.38 -29.19 -65.80
CA LEU A 942 39.51 -28.29 -66.02
C LEU A 942 40.80 -29.04 -65.69
N THR A 943 41.75 -29.09 -66.62
CA THR A 943 43.04 -29.78 -66.43
C THR A 943 44.18 -28.77 -66.34
N ILE A 944 45.13 -29.05 -65.45
CA ILE A 944 46.33 -28.28 -65.16
C ILE A 944 47.53 -29.13 -65.58
N GLU A 945 48.18 -28.72 -66.65
CA GLU A 945 49.47 -29.28 -67.06
C GLU A 945 50.58 -28.36 -66.55
N SER A 946 51.51 -28.93 -65.78
CA SER A 946 52.64 -28.22 -65.22
C SER A 946 53.93 -29.01 -65.42
N THR A 947 55.00 -28.34 -65.81
CA THR A 947 56.35 -28.92 -65.88
C THR A 947 57.02 -29.04 -64.51
N LYS A 948 56.38 -28.49 -63.46
CA LYS A 948 56.79 -28.52 -62.05
C LYS A 948 55.69 -29.14 -61.19
N GLU A 949 56.06 -29.85 -60.13
CA GLU A 949 55.07 -30.33 -59.15
C GLU A 949 54.52 -29.16 -58.32
N PHE A 950 53.25 -29.27 -57.92
CA PHE A 950 52.56 -28.30 -57.08
C PHE A 950 51.85 -29.02 -55.94
N ASP A 951 51.76 -28.38 -54.78
CA ASP A 951 51.23 -29.00 -53.56
C ASP A 951 49.71 -29.06 -53.62
N PHE A 952 49.08 -27.92 -53.96
CA PHE A 952 47.64 -27.82 -54.11
C PHE A 952 47.22 -26.61 -54.95
N VAL A 953 45.95 -26.65 -55.36
CA VAL A 953 45.26 -25.66 -56.16
C VAL A 953 44.02 -25.25 -55.40
N GLU A 954 43.75 -23.95 -55.34
CA GLU A 954 42.56 -23.38 -54.74
C GLU A 954 41.74 -22.62 -55.80
N ILE A 955 40.42 -22.73 -55.75
CA ILE A 955 39.52 -21.97 -56.63
C ILE A 955 38.67 -21.05 -55.76
N TYR A 956 38.53 -19.79 -56.18
CA TYR A 956 37.75 -18.76 -55.53
C TYR A 956 36.71 -18.22 -56.49
N ASN A 957 35.52 -17.88 -55.99
CA ASN A 957 34.57 -17.07 -56.76
C ASN A 957 34.94 -15.58 -56.73
N THR A 958 34.22 -14.74 -57.47
CA THR A 958 34.51 -13.30 -57.60
C THR A 958 34.34 -12.50 -56.29
N ILE A 959 33.64 -13.03 -55.30
CA ILE A 959 33.52 -12.43 -53.95
C ILE A 959 34.61 -12.94 -52.98
N GLY A 960 35.58 -13.72 -53.46
CA GLY A 960 36.71 -14.19 -52.66
C GLY A 960 36.43 -15.41 -51.78
N LYS A 961 35.28 -16.08 -51.94
CA LYS A 961 34.98 -17.36 -51.25
C LYS A 961 35.70 -18.50 -51.96
N ARG A 962 36.52 -19.26 -51.22
CA ARG A 962 37.17 -20.50 -51.71
C ARG A 962 36.11 -21.58 -51.89
N ILE A 963 36.05 -22.16 -53.08
CA ILE A 963 35.08 -23.20 -53.46
C ILE A 963 35.73 -24.57 -53.70
N VAL A 964 37.04 -24.62 -53.99
CA VAL A 964 37.79 -25.87 -54.16
C VAL A 964 39.18 -25.69 -53.57
N LYS A 965 39.71 -26.73 -52.92
CA LYS A 965 41.14 -26.94 -52.64
C LYS A 965 41.49 -28.38 -53.00
N THR A 966 42.45 -28.61 -53.87
CA THR A 966 42.80 -29.96 -54.35
C THR A 966 44.25 -30.04 -54.81
N ASN A 967 44.90 -31.19 -54.66
CA ASN A 967 46.20 -31.48 -55.25
C ASN A 967 46.09 -32.19 -56.62
N GLN A 968 44.87 -32.40 -57.11
CA GLN A 968 44.64 -33.05 -58.39
C GLN A 968 44.87 -32.11 -59.56
N LYS A 969 45.43 -32.66 -60.65
CA LYS A 969 45.63 -31.95 -61.92
C LYS A 969 44.34 -31.74 -62.71
N THR A 970 43.28 -32.49 -62.42
CA THR A 970 41.97 -32.34 -63.07
C THR A 970 40.94 -31.96 -62.02
N ILE A 971 40.15 -30.93 -62.30
CA ILE A 971 39.15 -30.37 -61.39
C ILE A 971 37.79 -30.45 -62.05
N ASP A 972 36.81 -31.05 -61.37
CA ASP A 972 35.42 -31.11 -61.81
C ASP A 972 34.70 -29.79 -61.50
N PHE A 973 34.23 -29.14 -62.56
CA PHE A 973 33.46 -27.91 -62.59
C PHE A 973 31.98 -28.11 -62.92
N SER A 974 31.49 -29.34 -63.12
CA SER A 974 30.12 -29.65 -63.53
C SER A 974 29.04 -29.11 -62.59
N LYS A 975 29.36 -28.98 -61.30
CA LYS A 975 28.46 -28.54 -60.24
C LYS A 975 28.47 -27.03 -59.99
N TYR A 976 29.33 -26.27 -60.67
CA TYR A 976 29.49 -24.84 -60.46
C TYR A 976 28.78 -24.03 -61.54
N THR A 977 28.21 -22.89 -61.14
CA THR A 977 27.48 -21.98 -62.02
C THR A 977 28.40 -21.32 -63.05
N SER A 978 27.83 -20.96 -64.20
CA SER A 978 28.55 -20.19 -65.22
C SER A 978 29.04 -18.86 -64.64
N GLY A 979 30.30 -18.50 -64.92
CA GLY A 979 30.91 -17.32 -64.30
C GLY A 979 32.43 -17.30 -64.30
N ILE A 980 32.99 -16.28 -63.66
CA ILE A 980 34.44 -16.10 -63.50
C ILE A 980 34.88 -16.66 -62.15
N TYR A 981 35.98 -17.41 -62.16
CA TYR A 981 36.64 -17.93 -60.97
C TYR A 981 38.13 -17.56 -60.98
N MET A 982 38.72 -17.45 -59.80
CA MET A 982 40.15 -17.22 -59.61
C MET A 982 40.80 -18.48 -59.05
N MET A 983 41.70 -19.07 -59.82
CA MET A 983 42.51 -20.21 -59.41
C MET A 983 43.86 -19.74 -58.84
N ARG A 984 44.26 -20.29 -57.70
CA ARG A 984 45.60 -20.17 -57.13
C ARG A 984 46.27 -21.53 -57.14
N ILE A 985 47.49 -21.61 -57.66
CA ILE A 985 48.32 -22.82 -57.67
C ILE A 985 49.48 -22.57 -56.71
N VAL A 986 49.59 -23.42 -55.70
CA VAL A 986 50.52 -23.27 -54.57
C VAL A 986 51.54 -24.40 -54.61
N THR A 987 52.81 -24.04 -54.46
CA THR A 987 53.92 -24.96 -54.19
C THR A 987 54.64 -24.52 -52.93
N GLU A 988 55.55 -25.34 -52.39
CA GLU A 988 56.13 -25.19 -51.04
C GLU A 988 56.54 -23.74 -50.71
N ASN A 989 57.08 -23.00 -51.69
CA ASN A 989 57.49 -21.60 -51.54
C ASN A 989 56.99 -20.64 -52.65
N LYS A 990 56.02 -21.02 -53.50
CA LYS A 990 55.62 -20.22 -54.68
C LYS A 990 54.11 -20.23 -54.95
N LEU A 991 53.58 -19.13 -55.49
CA LEU A 991 52.15 -18.94 -55.78
C LEU A 991 51.94 -18.39 -57.20
N LEU A 992 51.06 -19.02 -57.98
CA LEU A 992 50.61 -18.53 -59.28
C LEU A 992 49.08 -18.37 -59.29
N THR A 993 48.56 -17.24 -59.79
CA THR A 993 47.10 -17.02 -59.90
C THR A 993 46.65 -16.96 -61.37
N LYS A 994 45.55 -17.63 -61.71
CA LYS A 994 44.96 -17.70 -63.06
C LYS A 994 43.45 -17.50 -63.01
N LYS A 995 42.91 -16.77 -64.00
CA LYS A 995 41.47 -16.59 -64.18
C LYS A 995 40.88 -17.78 -64.95
N ILE A 996 39.76 -18.32 -64.47
CA ILE A 996 39.00 -19.39 -65.10
C ILE A 996 37.62 -18.85 -65.49
N ILE A 997 37.14 -19.23 -66.68
CA ILE A 997 35.80 -18.91 -67.16
C ILE A 997 35.01 -20.23 -67.25
N LYS A 998 33.90 -20.34 -66.51
CA LYS A 998 32.95 -21.46 -66.63
C LYS A 998 31.84 -21.05 -67.58
N ASN A 999 31.66 -21.80 -68.67
CA ASN A 999 30.52 -21.65 -69.57
C ASN A 999 29.26 -22.26 -68.98
#